data_AF-A0A843EUE3-F1
#
_entry.id   AF-A0A843EUE3-F1
#
_cell.length_a   1.000
_cell.length_b   1.000
_cell.length_c   1.000
_cell.angle_alpha   90.00
_cell.angle_beta   90.00
_cell.angle_gamma   90.00
#
_symmetry.space_group_name_H-M   'P 1'
#
loop_
_entity.id
_entity.type
_entity.pdbx_description
1 polymer ?
#
loop_
_entity_poly.entity_id
_entity_poly.type
_entity_poly.pdbx_seq_one_letter_code
_entity_poly.pdbx_strand_id
1 'polypeptide(L)'
;MDLGDRDYLWTIFINNYYKYGDLKNMINFVYTKGFSVYSEHSIKLYSIILSWFLSSSHRELRDLSTKTLVYILKDRIDILIELLQKFENINDPYIYERLFAVAYGCTLLNTNKINLDKLATYIYNTIFNIEGEIYPNILLRDYAKNSIEYILNLENIPEINREIIKPSYNNGVFPVIPNDDEIEKLKEDNEATKNLFLSMKVEYDNNGKIYGIGGFGLDTFQSCLSNWENQLSELGISYYDLMKVALKRIFDLGYNSKLHGRFDNYQSFEYRGRPLIERIGKKYQWIVLYEILAKCSDKFRKIEKNFFLNDLEMDFDGAWQLFIRDIDPTILNLDCNLEIENPFINLYDNENFLKKDYLKTIEDLPDPKKLIETEFNVGNEKFNALILEGHIDWWEEVPLIKPENEFPKHNSWYQIRCYLIPKNKSSKIIDYLKHSNFHGRWMPESLDPYNIFNKEIPNSMPFDFLYEKQYAESDTIINTQFKVNVPVIRGSALTDDSINENHYLKLNKDIFNYLKLSYGEYDSFIYENNDVVGFDFSEVCDSGSLFVFDKNLLKKYAEENGFEIVFTVLGEKIYSKESFDNYFLDFSGLYYYKNDKLEGRLNIHNQISFKEISTSLVGFLEEIKTSKDNLIYFDKKNYIIYQFFITDDLENILNLKYEIFKEDVKFNDFSLDIGCINEISHVVDEEFDQKNDIHHTSGYILISYKNDNFYVIVITTSQFEVNNNLRGKLFKNHVKFLFNNLKISTKFIPITFNITNKFD
;
A
#
# COMPACT_ATOMS: atom_id res chain seq x y z
N MET A 1 7.66 3.19 43.90
CA MET A 1 8.62 2.31 43.22
C MET A 1 9.10 3.08 42.01
N ASP A 2 10.42 3.21 41.83
CA ASP A 2 10.94 3.85 40.63
C ASP A 2 10.75 2.96 39.39
N LEU A 3 11.06 3.47 38.20
CA LEU A 3 10.86 2.75 36.95
C LEU A 3 11.80 1.54 36.85
N GLY A 4 13.07 1.68 37.24
CA GLY A 4 14.07 0.60 37.21
C GLY A 4 13.68 -0.60 38.07
N ASP A 5 13.27 -0.37 39.32
CA ASP A 5 12.81 -1.42 40.23
C ASP A 5 11.50 -2.05 39.74
N ARG A 6 10.58 -1.25 39.20
CA ARG A 6 9.34 -1.78 38.62
C ARG A 6 9.63 -2.68 37.43
N ASP A 7 10.54 -2.29 36.54
CA ASP A 7 10.85 -3.12 35.39
C ASP A 7 11.50 -4.43 35.81
N TYR A 8 12.34 -4.40 36.85
CA TYR A 8 12.95 -5.59 37.41
C TYR A 8 11.93 -6.55 38.04
N LEU A 9 11.01 -6.03 38.87
CA LEU A 9 10.08 -6.85 39.64
C LEU A 9 8.83 -7.25 38.86
N TRP A 10 8.31 -6.34 38.04
CA TRP A 10 7.03 -6.49 37.35
C TRP A 10 7.18 -6.74 35.86
N THR A 11 7.84 -5.85 35.11
CA THR A 11 7.93 -5.95 33.64
C THR A 11 8.61 -7.25 33.20
N ILE A 12 9.76 -7.61 33.79
CA ILE A 12 10.45 -8.88 33.50
C ILE A 12 9.57 -10.07 33.88
N PHE A 13 8.85 -10.00 34.99
CA PHE A 13 7.95 -11.07 35.43
C PHE A 13 6.83 -11.30 34.42
N ILE A 14 6.09 -10.26 34.03
CA ILE A 14 4.96 -10.39 33.09
C ILE A 14 5.42 -10.79 31.68
N ASN A 15 6.60 -10.33 31.22
CA ASN A 15 7.17 -10.75 29.95
C ASN A 15 7.41 -12.27 29.92
N ASN A 16 8.04 -12.80 30.96
CA ASN A 16 8.33 -14.23 31.06
C ASN A 16 7.05 -15.05 31.27
N TYR A 17 6.13 -14.55 32.10
CA TYR A 17 4.89 -15.26 32.39
C TYR A 17 3.92 -15.24 31.19
N TYR A 18 3.97 -14.24 30.32
CA TYR A 18 3.25 -14.27 29.06
C TYR A 18 3.87 -15.29 28.09
N LYS A 19 5.20 -15.34 28.00
CA LYS A 19 5.91 -16.30 27.13
C LYS A 19 5.70 -17.76 27.53
N TYR A 20 5.58 -18.05 28.83
CA TYR A 20 5.59 -19.41 29.35
C TYR A 20 4.35 -19.79 30.20
N GLY A 21 3.37 -18.90 30.34
CA GLY A 21 2.21 -19.05 31.21
C GLY A 21 0.90 -18.59 30.56
N ASP A 22 -0.12 -18.30 31.39
CA ASP A 22 -1.52 -18.18 30.94
C ASP A 22 -2.04 -16.73 30.76
N LEU A 23 -1.17 -15.72 30.72
CA LEU A 23 -1.64 -14.33 30.59
C LEU A 23 -2.41 -14.06 29.29
N LYS A 24 -2.07 -14.75 28.19
CA LYS A 24 -2.83 -14.65 26.94
C LYS A 24 -4.28 -15.11 27.11
N ASN A 25 -4.51 -16.20 27.84
CA ASN A 25 -5.85 -16.71 28.13
C ASN A 25 -6.64 -15.75 29.00
N MET A 26 -5.98 -15.11 29.98
CA MET A 26 -6.61 -14.05 30.77
C MET A 26 -7.10 -12.94 29.85
N ILE A 27 -6.24 -12.38 29.00
CA ILE A 27 -6.61 -11.29 28.08
C ILE A 27 -7.73 -11.72 27.13
N ASN A 28 -7.60 -12.90 26.52
CA ASN A 28 -8.56 -13.41 25.55
C ASN A 28 -9.94 -13.72 26.16
N PHE A 29 -10.03 -13.97 27.47
CA PHE A 29 -11.29 -14.18 28.17
C PHE A 29 -12.29 -13.02 27.95
N VAL A 30 -11.78 -11.79 27.77
CA VAL A 30 -12.58 -10.59 27.55
C VAL A 30 -13.45 -10.67 26.29
N TYR A 31 -12.97 -11.35 25.25
CA TYR A 31 -13.70 -11.50 23.99
C TYR A 31 -14.75 -12.62 24.04
N THR A 32 -14.85 -13.35 25.16
CA THR A 32 -15.84 -14.42 25.31
C THR A 32 -17.20 -13.88 25.75
N LYS A 33 -18.28 -14.57 25.38
CA LYS A 33 -19.65 -14.26 25.87
C LYS A 33 -19.72 -14.21 27.40
N GLY A 34 -18.86 -14.94 28.11
CA GLY A 34 -18.80 -14.97 29.57
C GLY A 34 -18.35 -13.66 30.21
N PHE A 35 -17.65 -12.78 29.49
CA PHE A 35 -17.24 -11.48 30.02
C PHE A 35 -18.38 -10.45 30.03
N SER A 36 -19.36 -10.59 29.14
CA SER A 36 -20.48 -9.64 28.98
C SER A 36 -21.33 -9.44 30.24
N VAL A 37 -21.33 -10.41 31.16
CA VAL A 37 -22.12 -10.37 32.41
C VAL A 37 -21.38 -9.70 33.58
N TYR A 38 -20.14 -9.24 33.38
CA TYR A 38 -19.33 -8.65 34.44
C TYR A 38 -19.83 -7.26 34.81
N SER A 39 -19.84 -6.96 36.12
CA SER A 39 -20.21 -5.65 36.64
C SER A 39 -19.21 -4.56 36.23
N GLU A 40 -19.64 -3.30 36.20
CA GLU A 40 -18.75 -2.15 35.97
C GLU A 40 -17.56 -2.13 36.94
N HIS A 41 -17.78 -2.54 38.20
CA HIS A 41 -16.71 -2.67 39.18
C HIS A 41 -15.66 -3.71 38.75
N SER A 42 -16.11 -4.86 38.25
CA SER A 42 -15.22 -5.90 37.76
C SER A 42 -14.47 -5.47 36.51
N ILE A 43 -15.14 -4.78 35.58
CA ILE A 43 -14.52 -4.19 34.39
C ILE A 43 -13.43 -3.21 34.81
N LYS A 44 -13.70 -2.31 35.77
CA LYS A 44 -12.71 -1.37 36.29
C LYS A 44 -11.47 -2.07 36.85
N LEU A 45 -11.65 -3.11 37.67
CA LEU A 45 -10.53 -3.90 38.21
C LEU A 45 -9.73 -4.57 37.09
N TYR A 46 -10.43 -5.08 36.08
CA TYR A 46 -9.84 -5.71 34.92
C TYR A 46 -9.04 -4.71 34.07
N SER A 47 -9.57 -3.51 33.85
CA SER A 47 -8.86 -2.43 33.17
C SER A 47 -7.60 -2.00 33.91
N ILE A 48 -7.61 -1.99 35.26
CA ILE A 48 -6.42 -1.66 36.05
C ILE A 48 -5.31 -2.69 35.84
N ILE A 49 -5.61 -3.99 35.85
CA ILE A 49 -4.58 -5.02 35.64
C ILE A 49 -4.05 -5.02 34.20
N LEU A 50 -4.91 -4.84 33.20
CA LEU A 50 -4.48 -4.66 31.81
C LEU A 50 -3.57 -3.43 31.65
N SER A 51 -3.88 -2.33 32.34
CA SER A 51 -3.05 -1.11 32.32
C SER A 51 -1.65 -1.36 32.86
N TRP A 52 -1.51 -2.25 33.84
CA TRP A 52 -0.19 -2.68 34.32
C TRP A 52 0.56 -3.59 33.35
N PHE A 53 -0.12 -4.29 32.44
CA PHE A 53 0.54 -5.04 31.37
C PHE A 53 1.13 -4.13 30.29
N LEU A 54 0.66 -2.88 30.19
CA LEU A 54 1.20 -1.90 29.25
C LEU A 54 2.67 -1.55 29.52
N SER A 55 3.21 -1.84 30.72
CA SER A 55 4.63 -1.65 31.01
C SER A 55 5.55 -2.64 30.29
N SER A 56 4.98 -3.70 29.71
CA SER A 56 5.68 -4.82 29.09
C SER A 56 6.62 -4.38 27.97
N SER A 57 7.79 -5.04 27.88
CA SER A 57 8.65 -5.00 26.69
C SER A 57 8.41 -6.18 25.74
N HIS A 58 7.39 -7.00 26.02
CA HIS A 58 6.82 -7.95 25.08
C HIS A 58 5.73 -7.23 24.26
N ARG A 59 6.00 -6.98 22.98
CA ARG A 59 5.13 -6.19 22.10
C ARG A 59 3.73 -6.76 22.02
N GLU A 60 3.61 -8.06 21.76
CA GLU A 60 2.30 -8.73 21.67
C GLU A 60 1.46 -8.58 22.96
N LEU A 61 2.05 -8.79 24.15
CA LEU A 61 1.35 -8.59 25.43
C LEU A 61 0.84 -7.15 25.57
N ARG A 62 1.69 -6.18 25.26
CA ARG A 62 1.36 -4.75 25.35
C ARG A 62 0.26 -4.37 24.35
N ASP A 63 0.38 -4.81 23.11
CA ASP A 63 -0.57 -4.51 22.04
C ASP A 63 -1.92 -5.19 22.29
N LEU A 64 -1.94 -6.44 22.76
CA LEU A 64 -3.16 -7.18 23.09
C LEU A 64 -3.86 -6.50 24.27
N SER A 65 -3.09 -6.09 25.29
CA SER A 65 -3.63 -5.37 26.43
C SER A 65 -4.23 -4.01 26.02
N THR A 66 -3.58 -3.31 25.08
CA THR A 66 -4.08 -2.04 24.52
C THR A 66 -5.41 -2.27 23.79
N LYS A 67 -5.48 -3.20 22.84
CA LYS A 67 -6.71 -3.50 22.07
C LYS A 67 -7.84 -4.03 22.96
N THR A 68 -7.52 -4.82 23.97
CA THR A 68 -8.50 -5.34 24.94
C THR A 68 -9.06 -4.23 25.84
N LEU A 69 -8.23 -3.27 26.25
CA LEU A 69 -8.69 -2.08 26.95
C LEU A 69 -9.65 -1.26 26.08
N VAL A 70 -9.33 -1.06 24.79
CA VAL A 70 -10.22 -0.37 23.85
C VAL A 70 -11.56 -1.10 23.74
N TYR A 71 -11.54 -2.42 23.53
CA TYR A 71 -12.76 -3.23 23.39
C TYR A 71 -13.71 -3.07 24.58
N ILE A 72 -13.21 -3.08 25.82
CA ILE A 72 -14.06 -3.00 27.03
C ILE A 72 -14.45 -1.57 27.44
N LEU A 73 -13.73 -0.56 26.95
CA LEU A 73 -13.90 0.85 27.36
C LEU A 73 -14.48 1.75 26.28
N LYS A 74 -14.52 1.35 25.00
CA LYS A 74 -14.98 2.20 23.87
C LYS A 74 -16.34 2.87 24.11
N ASP A 75 -17.26 2.19 24.81
CA ASP A 75 -18.60 2.70 25.13
C ASP A 75 -18.77 3.03 26.63
N ARG A 76 -17.69 2.99 27.42
CA ARG A 76 -17.66 3.21 28.88
C ARG A 76 -16.68 4.33 29.24
N ILE A 77 -16.88 5.50 28.62
CA ILE A 77 -15.96 6.63 28.70
C ILE A 77 -15.77 7.14 30.14
N ASP A 78 -16.78 7.05 31.02
CA ASP A 78 -16.61 7.40 32.45
C ASP A 78 -15.55 6.50 33.13
N ILE A 79 -15.57 5.19 32.86
CA ILE A 79 -14.57 4.25 33.40
C ILE A 79 -13.18 4.52 32.81
N LEU A 80 -13.11 4.88 31.53
CA LEU A 80 -11.86 5.29 30.88
C LEU A 80 -11.26 6.53 31.58
N ILE A 81 -12.06 7.56 31.84
CA ILE A 81 -11.59 8.77 32.54
C ILE A 81 -11.10 8.42 33.95
N GLU A 82 -11.85 7.61 34.71
CA GLU A 82 -11.42 7.15 36.03
C GLU A 82 -10.10 6.36 35.99
N LEU A 83 -9.90 5.56 34.94
CA LEU A 83 -8.66 4.81 34.72
C LEU A 83 -7.50 5.75 34.40
N LEU A 84 -7.68 6.72 33.51
CA LEU A 84 -6.66 7.71 33.17
C LEU A 84 -6.23 8.49 34.42
N GLN A 85 -7.19 8.99 35.20
CA GLN A 85 -6.95 9.70 36.47
C GLN A 85 -6.14 8.85 37.46
N LYS A 86 -6.44 7.55 37.53
CA LYS A 86 -5.74 6.62 38.42
C LYS A 86 -4.26 6.44 38.06
N PHE A 87 -3.91 6.60 36.78
CA PHE A 87 -2.57 6.36 36.25
C PHE A 87 -1.77 7.64 35.96
N GLU A 88 -2.33 8.84 36.14
CA GLU A 88 -1.64 10.14 35.91
C GLU A 88 -0.25 10.25 36.57
N ASN A 89 -0.10 9.71 37.77
CA ASN A 89 1.13 9.84 38.57
C ASN A 89 2.08 8.63 38.43
N ILE A 90 1.83 7.72 37.49
CA ILE A 90 2.68 6.56 37.26
C ILE A 90 3.88 6.96 36.41
N ASN A 91 5.09 6.79 36.95
CA ASN A 91 6.35 7.12 36.28
C ASN A 91 6.78 6.08 35.22
N ASP A 92 5.84 5.48 34.48
CA ASP A 92 6.12 4.56 33.36
C ASP A 92 5.58 5.16 32.05
N PRO A 93 6.46 5.71 31.19
CA PRO A 93 6.03 6.32 29.94
C PRO A 93 5.30 5.35 29.00
N TYR A 94 5.61 4.05 29.01
CA TYR A 94 4.88 3.06 28.20
C TYR A 94 3.42 2.92 28.65
N ILE A 95 3.15 2.91 29.96
CA ILE A 95 1.78 2.81 30.46
C ILE A 95 0.99 4.05 30.06
N TYR A 96 1.57 5.23 30.29
CA TYR A 96 0.86 6.49 30.03
C TYR A 96 0.60 6.69 28.54
N GLU A 97 1.61 6.50 27.68
CA GLU A 97 1.47 6.57 26.22
C GLU A 97 0.38 5.63 25.72
N ARG A 98 0.38 4.36 26.15
CA ARG A 98 -0.61 3.37 25.70
C ARG A 98 -2.01 3.62 26.25
N LEU A 99 -2.15 4.21 27.43
CA LEU A 99 -3.46 4.65 27.92
C LEU A 99 -4.07 5.77 27.05
N PHE A 100 -3.25 6.67 26.50
CA PHE A 100 -3.76 7.64 25.51
C PHE A 100 -4.02 7.01 24.14
N ALA A 101 -3.25 5.99 23.73
CA ALA A 101 -3.61 5.17 22.57
C ALA A 101 -4.97 4.49 22.76
N VAL A 102 -5.24 3.96 23.97
CA VAL A 102 -6.56 3.42 24.35
C VAL A 102 -7.64 4.50 24.27
N ALA A 103 -7.38 5.70 24.79
CA ALA A 103 -8.34 6.79 24.75
C ALA A 103 -8.69 7.19 23.31
N TYR A 104 -7.70 7.22 22.41
CA TYR A 104 -7.92 7.49 21.00
C TYR A 104 -8.68 6.37 20.29
N GLY A 105 -8.31 5.10 20.53
CA GLY A 105 -9.03 3.95 20.03
C GLY A 105 -10.50 3.93 20.50
N CYS A 106 -10.74 4.21 21.79
CA CYS A 106 -12.08 4.33 22.34
C CYS A 106 -12.86 5.46 21.66
N THR A 107 -12.23 6.60 21.39
CA THR A 107 -12.85 7.75 20.72
C THR A 107 -13.33 7.39 19.30
N LEU A 108 -12.47 6.75 18.50
CA LEU A 108 -12.79 6.39 17.11
C LEU A 108 -13.78 5.22 16.99
N LEU A 109 -13.81 4.31 17.98
CA LEU A 109 -14.71 3.14 18.01
C LEU A 109 -15.96 3.35 18.87
N ASN A 110 -16.15 4.54 19.45
CA ASN A 110 -17.29 4.84 20.31
C ASN A 110 -18.60 4.81 19.50
N THR A 111 -19.59 4.07 19.98
CA THR A 111 -20.86 3.87 19.27
C THR A 111 -21.99 4.73 19.82
N ASN A 112 -21.90 5.15 21.08
CA ASN A 112 -23.00 5.78 21.82
C ASN A 112 -22.89 7.30 21.97
N LYS A 113 -21.72 7.88 21.71
CA LYS A 113 -21.34 9.30 21.87
C LYS A 113 -21.52 9.85 23.28
N ILE A 114 -21.56 8.98 24.29
CA ILE A 114 -21.80 9.36 25.68
C ILE A 114 -20.47 9.76 26.34
N ASN A 115 -20.43 10.96 26.95
CA ASN A 115 -19.31 11.53 27.72
C ASN A 115 -18.02 11.82 26.90
N LEU A 116 -18.10 11.91 25.57
CA LEU A 116 -16.94 12.30 24.75
C LEU A 116 -16.45 13.72 25.09
N ASP A 117 -17.37 14.64 25.32
CA ASP A 117 -17.13 16.00 25.83
C ASP A 117 -16.25 16.02 27.10
N LYS A 118 -16.58 15.15 28.06
CA LYS A 118 -15.83 15.00 29.32
C LYS A 118 -14.44 14.42 29.07
N LEU A 119 -14.30 13.46 28.16
CA LEU A 119 -13.01 12.89 27.80
C LEU A 119 -12.12 13.95 27.15
N ALA A 120 -12.63 14.69 26.17
CA ALA A 120 -11.88 15.76 25.51
C ALA A 120 -11.45 16.84 26.51
N THR A 121 -12.35 17.26 27.41
CA THR A 121 -12.06 18.24 28.46
C THR A 121 -11.01 17.74 29.45
N TYR A 122 -11.07 16.46 29.83
CA TYR A 122 -10.07 15.83 30.69
C TYR A 122 -8.70 15.81 30.00
N ILE A 123 -8.61 15.29 28.77
CA ILE A 123 -7.35 15.22 28.00
C ILE A 123 -6.76 16.64 27.84
N TYR A 124 -7.60 17.61 27.50
CA TYR A 124 -7.18 19.00 27.31
C TYR A 124 -6.53 19.56 28.59
N ASN A 125 -7.19 19.42 29.73
CA ASN A 125 -6.69 19.96 31.00
C ASN A 125 -5.48 19.20 31.55
N THR A 126 -5.40 17.89 31.34
CA THR A 126 -4.32 17.05 31.88
C THR A 126 -3.04 17.14 31.03
N ILE A 127 -3.16 17.30 29.70
CA ILE A 127 -2.00 17.26 28.78
C ILE A 127 -1.62 18.65 28.26
N PHE A 128 -2.59 19.45 27.80
CA PHE A 128 -2.29 20.65 27.01
C PHE A 128 -2.43 21.96 27.78
N ASN A 129 -3.45 22.09 28.63
CA ASN A 129 -3.74 23.28 29.41
C ASN A 129 -3.10 23.20 30.79
N ILE A 130 -1.76 23.10 30.82
CA ILE A 130 -0.96 23.02 32.04
C ILE A 130 0.06 24.16 32.12
N GLU A 131 0.51 24.44 33.34
CA GLU A 131 1.68 25.30 33.56
C GLU A 131 2.97 24.48 33.38
N GLY A 132 3.86 24.92 32.47
CA GLY A 132 5.16 24.29 32.25
C GLY A 132 5.24 23.43 30.99
N GLU A 133 6.15 22.46 31.01
CA GLU A 133 6.43 21.57 29.87
C GLU A 133 5.33 20.51 29.74
N ILE A 134 4.68 20.47 28.56
CA ILE A 134 3.76 19.38 28.18
C ILE A 134 4.51 18.06 28.22
N TYR A 135 3.86 17.00 28.72
CA TYR A 135 4.45 15.67 28.86
C TYR A 135 5.25 15.28 27.60
N PRO A 136 6.58 15.14 27.68
CA PRO A 136 7.43 15.05 26.49
C PRO A 136 7.43 13.61 25.97
N ASN A 137 6.33 13.22 25.34
CA ASN A 137 6.22 11.98 24.58
C ASN A 137 5.39 12.27 23.32
N ILE A 138 6.03 12.15 22.16
CA ILE A 138 5.44 12.56 20.89
C ILE A 138 4.21 11.73 20.50
N LEU A 139 4.18 10.42 20.82
CA LEU A 139 3.04 9.54 20.53
C LEU A 139 1.88 9.83 21.47
N LEU A 140 2.13 10.03 22.76
CA LEU A 140 1.10 10.42 23.71
C LEU A 140 0.41 11.72 23.27
N ARG A 141 1.20 12.74 22.90
CA ARG A 141 0.69 14.03 22.40
C ARG A 141 -0.13 13.84 21.13
N ASP A 142 0.31 12.96 20.23
CA ASP A 142 -0.41 12.61 19.00
C ASP A 142 -1.79 11.99 19.30
N TYR A 143 -1.84 10.97 20.15
CA TYR A 143 -3.09 10.32 20.55
C TYR A 143 -4.04 11.28 21.29
N ALA A 144 -3.50 12.09 22.19
CA ALA A 144 -4.25 13.08 22.96
C ALA A 144 -4.86 14.16 22.05
N LYS A 145 -4.06 14.74 21.16
CA LYS A 145 -4.50 15.75 20.19
C LYS A 145 -5.57 15.18 19.28
N ASN A 146 -5.32 14.03 18.66
CA ASN A 146 -6.25 13.46 17.67
C ASN A 146 -7.56 12.99 18.31
N SER A 147 -7.55 12.57 19.59
CA SER A 147 -8.78 12.32 20.34
C SER A 147 -9.63 13.61 20.46
N ILE A 148 -9.01 14.72 20.87
CA ILE A 148 -9.71 16.00 20.99
C ILE A 148 -10.22 16.50 19.62
N GLU A 149 -9.37 16.49 18.59
CA GLU A 149 -9.75 16.98 17.25
C GLU A 149 -10.93 16.19 16.68
N TYR A 150 -10.94 14.85 16.84
CA TYR A 150 -12.06 14.03 16.40
C TYR A 150 -13.35 14.39 17.14
N ILE A 151 -13.30 14.52 18.47
CA ILE A 151 -14.47 14.88 19.29
C ILE A 151 -14.99 16.26 18.91
N LEU A 152 -14.10 17.24 18.72
CA LEU A 152 -14.49 18.60 18.31
C LEU A 152 -15.11 18.68 16.92
N ASN A 153 -14.93 17.67 16.08
CA ASN A 153 -15.59 17.56 14.78
C ASN A 153 -17.00 16.93 14.90
N LEU A 154 -17.28 16.22 15.99
CA LEU A 154 -18.61 15.67 16.29
C LEU A 154 -19.48 16.68 17.07
N GLU A 155 -18.89 17.43 17.98
CA GLU A 155 -19.59 18.35 18.88
C GLU A 155 -18.76 19.59 19.22
N ASN A 156 -19.42 20.69 19.56
CA ASN A 156 -18.75 21.93 19.94
C ASN A 156 -18.54 21.99 21.46
N ILE A 157 -17.29 22.12 21.90
CA ILE A 157 -16.88 22.19 23.30
C ILE A 157 -16.18 23.54 23.55
N PRO A 158 -16.89 24.57 24.05
CA PRO A 158 -16.36 25.94 24.15
C PRO A 158 -15.12 26.09 25.03
N GLU A 159 -14.92 25.19 25.99
CA GLU A 159 -13.80 25.20 26.93
C GLU A 159 -12.46 24.86 26.28
N ILE A 160 -12.47 24.22 25.11
CA ILE A 160 -11.27 23.75 24.42
C ILE A 160 -10.83 24.73 23.35
N ASN A 161 -9.62 25.26 23.48
CA ASN A 161 -8.98 26.07 22.45
C ASN A 161 -8.14 25.17 21.52
N ARG A 162 -8.59 25.01 20.26
CA ARG A 162 -7.89 24.22 19.22
C ARG A 162 -6.45 24.69 18.94
N GLU A 163 -6.11 25.95 19.19
CA GLU A 163 -4.75 26.43 18.94
C GLU A 163 -3.74 25.97 20.00
N ILE A 164 -4.21 25.58 21.20
CA ILE A 164 -3.35 25.12 22.30
C ILE A 164 -2.95 23.65 22.12
N ILE A 165 -3.74 22.86 21.39
CA ILE A 165 -3.48 21.43 21.14
C ILE A 165 -2.64 21.19 19.88
N LYS A 166 -2.20 22.25 19.19
CA LYS A 166 -1.36 22.15 17.99
C LYS A 166 0.11 22.39 18.34
N PRO A 167 1.04 21.58 17.81
CA PRO A 167 2.46 21.88 17.92
C PRO A 167 2.81 23.13 17.08
N SER A 168 3.91 23.83 17.36
CA SER A 168 4.84 23.62 18.48
C SER A 168 4.22 24.06 19.81
N TYR A 169 4.46 23.26 20.86
CA TYR A 169 4.03 23.59 22.20
C TYR A 169 5.05 24.52 22.86
N ASN A 170 4.64 25.77 23.10
CA ASN A 170 5.43 26.72 23.88
C ASN A 170 5.66 26.12 25.27
N ASN A 171 6.92 26.10 25.74
CA ASN A 171 7.44 25.63 27.04
C ASN A 171 8.31 24.34 27.02
N GLY A 172 8.58 23.75 25.86
CA GLY A 172 9.56 22.64 25.78
C GLY A 172 10.99 23.09 26.09
N VAL A 173 11.69 22.40 27.01
CA VAL A 173 13.11 22.67 27.31
C VAL A 173 13.97 21.68 26.55
N PHE A 174 14.78 22.21 25.61
CA PHE A 174 15.75 21.39 24.88
C PHE A 174 16.83 20.85 25.83
N PRO A 175 17.22 19.57 25.72
CA PRO A 175 18.10 18.95 26.70
C PRO A 175 19.51 19.52 26.66
N VAL A 176 20.15 19.55 27.84
CA VAL A 176 21.57 19.90 27.95
C VAL A 176 22.42 18.75 27.43
N ILE A 177 23.32 19.03 26.50
CA ILE A 177 24.22 18.03 25.91
C ILE A 177 25.33 17.70 26.92
N PRO A 178 25.45 16.44 27.38
CA PRO A 178 26.51 16.06 28.30
C PRO A 178 27.86 15.95 27.56
N ASN A 179 28.94 16.14 28.31
CA ASN A 179 30.29 15.95 27.79
C ASN A 179 30.67 14.46 27.73
N ASP A 180 31.75 14.16 27.01
CA ASP A 180 32.14 12.76 26.76
C ASP A 180 32.58 12.05 28.05
N ASP A 181 33.20 12.76 29.00
CA ASP A 181 33.61 12.20 30.31
C ASP A 181 32.40 11.79 31.16
N GLU A 182 31.28 12.51 31.08
CA GLU A 182 30.02 12.14 31.74
C GLU A 182 29.47 10.83 31.19
N ILE A 183 29.53 10.65 29.87
CA ILE A 183 29.03 9.45 29.19
C ILE A 183 29.96 8.25 29.41
N GLU A 184 31.27 8.47 29.47
CA GLU A 184 32.25 7.40 29.72
C GLU A 184 32.06 6.80 31.12
N LYS A 185 31.67 7.60 32.12
CA LYS A 185 31.37 7.12 33.48
C LYS A 185 30.17 6.18 33.55
N LEU A 186 29.27 6.21 32.56
CA LEU A 186 28.10 5.33 32.49
C LEU A 186 28.45 3.96 31.87
N LYS A 187 29.61 3.82 31.25
CA LYS A 187 30.08 2.55 30.65
C LYS A 187 30.60 1.61 31.74
N GLU A 188 29.69 0.86 32.33
CA GLU A 188 30.07 -0.26 33.18
C GLU A 188 30.65 -1.42 32.36
N ASP A 189 31.65 -2.12 32.92
CA ASP A 189 32.28 -3.29 32.29
C ASP A 189 31.40 -4.55 32.40
N ASN A 190 30.21 -4.51 31.79
CA ASN A 190 29.31 -5.64 31.65
C ASN A 190 28.70 -5.71 30.24
N GLU A 191 28.30 -6.91 29.83
CA GLU A 191 27.82 -7.19 28.48
C GLU A 191 26.53 -6.42 28.14
N ALA A 192 25.57 -6.32 29.06
CA ALA A 192 24.31 -5.64 28.81
C ALA A 192 24.50 -4.14 28.52
N THR A 193 25.38 -3.50 29.28
CA THR A 193 25.75 -2.08 29.10
C THR A 193 26.53 -1.90 27.79
N LYS A 194 27.50 -2.77 27.49
CA LYS A 194 28.19 -2.75 26.19
C LYS A 194 27.23 -2.86 25.02
N ASN A 195 26.26 -3.76 25.09
CA ASN A 195 25.25 -3.96 24.05
C ASN A 195 24.32 -2.74 23.90
N LEU A 196 23.92 -2.10 25.01
CA LEU A 196 23.17 -0.85 24.98
C LEU A 196 23.92 0.26 24.24
N PHE A 197 25.19 0.49 24.59
CA PHE A 197 26.04 1.49 23.93
C PHE A 197 26.31 1.16 22.46
N LEU A 198 26.57 -0.11 22.12
CA LEU A 198 26.74 -0.56 20.73
C LEU A 198 25.48 -0.34 19.91
N SER A 199 24.31 -0.64 20.48
CA SER A 199 23.01 -0.45 19.83
C SER A 199 22.69 1.02 19.57
N MET A 200 23.13 1.94 20.43
CA MET A 200 22.87 3.39 20.30
C MET A 200 23.79 4.12 19.33
N LYS A 201 24.84 3.49 18.79
CA LYS A 201 25.80 4.17 17.91
C LYS A 201 25.13 4.79 16.67
N VAL A 202 25.41 6.07 16.46
CA VAL A 202 25.10 6.84 15.24
C VAL A 202 26.27 6.80 14.24
N GLU A 203 26.04 7.27 13.03
CA GLU A 203 26.99 7.15 11.91
C GLU A 203 28.33 7.85 12.16
N TYR A 204 28.29 9.11 12.58
CA TYR A 204 29.47 9.98 12.73
C TYR A 204 29.61 10.53 14.14
N ASP A 205 30.85 10.76 14.57
CA ASP A 205 31.15 11.56 15.76
C ASP A 205 31.22 13.06 15.44
N ASN A 206 31.44 13.89 16.47
CA ASN A 206 31.54 15.36 16.31
C ASN A 206 32.75 15.82 15.46
N ASN A 207 33.69 14.94 15.12
CA ASN A 207 34.82 15.23 14.25
C ASN A 207 34.56 14.78 12.79
N GLY A 208 33.35 14.32 12.48
CA GLY A 208 32.99 13.79 11.16
C GLY A 208 33.62 12.42 10.86
N LYS A 209 34.14 11.72 11.86
CA LYS A 209 34.68 10.37 11.70
C LYS A 209 33.57 9.35 11.91
N ILE A 210 33.54 8.31 11.07
CA ILE A 210 32.63 7.18 11.24
C ILE A 210 32.80 6.62 12.66
N TYR A 211 31.71 6.66 13.43
CA TYR A 211 31.67 6.23 14.83
C TYR A 211 31.20 4.77 14.97
N GLY A 212 30.13 4.41 14.24
CA GLY A 212 29.72 3.02 14.11
C GLY A 212 28.33 2.83 13.49
N ILE A 213 27.93 1.58 13.36
CA ILE A 213 26.64 1.17 12.78
C ILE A 213 25.85 0.49 13.89
N GLY A 214 25.12 1.28 14.68
CA GLY A 214 24.26 0.76 15.75
C GLY A 214 22.85 0.51 15.25
N GLY A 215 22.33 -0.70 15.41
CA GLY A 215 21.01 -1.06 14.84
C GLY A 215 19.80 -0.30 15.41
N PHE A 216 19.92 0.43 16.53
CA PHE A 216 18.88 1.38 16.93
C PHE A 216 19.33 2.82 16.71
N GLY A 217 20.59 3.14 17.02
CA GLY A 217 21.17 4.47 16.88
C GLY A 217 21.12 5.00 15.45
N LEU A 218 21.48 4.16 14.48
CA LEU A 218 21.45 4.51 13.06
C LEU A 218 20.06 4.33 12.46
N ASP A 219 19.55 3.09 12.47
CA ASP A 219 18.36 2.71 11.69
C ASP A 219 17.06 3.32 12.21
N THR A 220 17.01 3.70 13.50
CA THR A 220 15.81 4.25 14.14
C THR A 220 16.03 5.67 14.65
N PHE A 221 16.97 5.86 15.58
CA PHE A 221 17.16 7.10 16.31
C PHE A 221 17.61 8.25 15.40
N GLN A 222 18.71 8.06 14.67
CA GLN A 222 19.21 9.03 13.68
C GLN A 222 18.20 9.20 12.53
N SER A 223 17.66 8.10 12.00
CA SER A 223 16.63 8.13 10.95
C SER A 223 15.43 9.02 11.33
N CYS A 224 14.86 8.87 12.52
CA CYS A 224 13.75 9.71 12.97
C CYS A 224 14.17 11.18 13.15
N LEU A 225 15.37 11.44 13.65
CA LEU A 225 15.89 12.79 13.87
C LEU A 225 16.28 13.52 12.57
N SER A 226 16.51 12.79 11.48
CA SER A 226 16.82 13.36 10.17
C SER A 226 15.72 14.26 9.61
N ASN A 227 14.49 14.13 10.11
CA ASN A 227 13.40 15.07 9.84
C ASN A 227 13.71 16.51 10.31
N TRP A 228 14.77 16.74 11.09
CA TRP A 228 15.23 18.07 11.51
C TRP A 228 16.72 18.29 11.26
N GLU A 229 17.33 17.63 10.28
CA GLU A 229 18.78 17.63 10.06
C GLU A 229 19.37 19.05 9.89
N ASN A 230 18.76 19.88 9.04
CA ASN A 230 19.20 21.24 8.77
C ASN A 230 19.07 22.11 10.02
N GLN A 231 17.94 22.03 10.73
CA GLN A 231 17.69 22.82 11.94
C GLN A 231 18.65 22.44 13.07
N LEU A 232 18.97 21.15 13.20
CA LEU A 232 19.97 20.66 14.15
C LEU A 232 21.37 21.14 13.76
N SER A 233 21.71 21.06 12.47
CA SER A 233 22.99 21.51 11.92
C SER A 233 23.22 23.01 12.08
N GLU A 234 22.20 23.84 11.88
CA GLU A 234 22.24 25.29 12.10
C GLU A 234 22.60 25.67 13.55
N LEU A 235 22.22 24.83 14.51
CA LEU A 235 22.55 25.00 15.92
C LEU A 235 23.87 24.32 16.32
N GLY A 236 24.56 23.67 15.38
CA GLY A 236 25.76 22.90 15.65
C GLY A 236 25.52 21.69 16.55
N ILE A 237 24.31 21.11 16.52
CA ILE A 237 23.94 19.93 17.30
C ILE A 237 24.00 18.71 16.38
N SER A 238 24.85 17.74 16.71
CA SER A 238 24.97 16.51 15.93
C SER A 238 24.04 15.40 16.45
N TYR A 239 23.82 14.35 15.64
CA TYR A 239 23.20 13.11 16.12
C TYR A 239 24.01 12.45 17.24
N TYR A 240 25.33 12.63 17.27
CA TYR A 240 26.19 12.13 18.33
C TYR A 240 25.90 12.84 19.65
N ASP A 241 25.68 14.15 19.63
CA ASP A 241 25.29 14.92 20.81
C ASP A 241 23.92 14.47 21.35
N LEU A 242 22.95 14.23 20.47
CA LEU A 242 21.64 13.69 20.84
C LEU A 242 21.72 12.25 21.35
N MET A 243 22.61 11.41 20.80
CA MET A 243 22.89 10.08 21.32
C MET A 243 23.43 10.15 22.76
N LYS A 244 24.31 11.10 23.07
CA LYS A 244 24.82 11.31 24.43
C LYS A 244 23.72 11.75 25.40
N VAL A 245 22.86 12.69 24.98
CA VAL A 245 21.64 13.05 25.73
C VAL A 245 20.80 11.81 26.01
N ALA A 246 20.57 10.99 24.98
CA ALA A 246 19.75 9.81 25.09
C ALA A 246 20.33 8.78 26.08
N LEU A 247 21.63 8.49 25.97
CA LEU A 247 22.32 7.58 26.88
C LEU A 247 22.24 8.06 28.33
N LYS A 248 22.54 9.33 28.60
CA LYS A 248 22.40 9.89 29.95
C LYS A 248 20.97 9.73 30.47
N ARG A 249 19.98 10.06 29.65
CA ARG A 249 18.57 9.97 30.02
C ARG A 249 18.14 8.53 30.34
N ILE A 250 18.62 7.53 29.62
CA ILE A 250 18.34 6.10 29.88
C ILE A 250 18.79 5.71 31.30
N PHE A 251 19.97 6.13 31.74
CA PHE A 251 20.44 5.86 33.11
C PHE A 251 19.71 6.71 34.15
N ASP A 252 19.38 7.96 33.85
CA ASP A 252 18.57 8.83 34.74
C ASP A 252 17.15 8.26 34.96
N LEU A 253 16.59 7.54 33.98
CA LEU A 253 15.32 6.81 34.10
C LEU A 253 15.41 5.57 35.01
N GLY A 254 16.62 5.10 35.33
CA GLY A 254 16.85 3.99 36.25
C GLY A 254 17.32 2.69 35.61
N TYR A 255 17.80 2.70 34.36
CA TYR A 255 18.43 1.51 33.79
C TYR A 255 19.65 1.11 34.62
N ASN A 256 19.71 -0.17 35.03
CA ASN A 256 20.76 -0.67 35.88
C ASN A 256 21.12 -2.11 35.49
N SER A 257 22.36 -2.34 35.05
CA SER A 257 22.83 -3.64 34.60
C SER A 257 22.73 -4.74 35.67
N LYS A 258 22.79 -4.38 36.96
CA LYS A 258 22.64 -5.32 38.07
C LYS A 258 21.22 -5.84 38.21
N LEU A 259 20.23 -5.02 37.84
CA LEU A 259 18.82 -5.39 37.85
C LEU A 259 18.43 -6.04 36.52
N HIS A 260 18.72 -5.37 35.41
CA HIS A 260 18.17 -5.69 34.10
C HIS A 260 19.09 -6.56 33.25
N GLY A 261 20.41 -6.54 33.51
CA GLY A 261 21.41 -7.11 32.62
C GLY A 261 21.29 -8.61 32.40
N ARG A 262 20.82 -9.36 33.42
CA ARG A 262 20.53 -10.79 33.26
C ARG A 262 19.47 -11.00 32.17
N PHE A 263 18.33 -10.32 32.27
CA PHE A 263 17.25 -10.45 31.29
C PHE A 263 17.69 -9.97 29.90
N ASP A 264 18.39 -8.83 29.83
CA ASP A 264 18.88 -8.24 28.59
C ASP A 264 19.83 -9.16 27.83
N ASN A 265 20.74 -9.85 28.54
CA ASN A 265 21.70 -10.77 27.93
C ASN A 265 21.06 -12.08 27.42
N TYR A 266 19.87 -12.45 27.92
CA TYR A 266 19.16 -13.64 27.46
C TYR A 266 18.24 -13.38 26.27
N GLN A 267 17.97 -12.11 25.90
CA GLN A 267 17.16 -11.83 24.72
C GLN A 267 18.01 -12.02 23.46
N SER A 268 17.54 -12.86 22.54
CA SER A 268 18.21 -13.11 21.26
C SER A 268 18.13 -11.87 20.37
N PHE A 269 19.20 -11.64 19.61
CA PHE A 269 19.16 -10.73 18.46
C PHE A 269 18.38 -11.44 17.33
N GLU A 270 17.21 -10.92 16.96
CA GLU A 270 16.58 -11.32 15.71
C GLU A 270 17.27 -10.63 14.54
N TYR A 271 17.74 -11.42 13.58
CA TYR A 271 18.45 -10.92 12.40
C TYR A 271 17.50 -10.36 11.32
N ARG A 272 16.18 -10.56 11.46
CA ARG A 272 15.15 -10.03 10.55
C ARG A 272 13.93 -9.61 11.38
N GLY A 273 13.61 -8.32 11.35
CA GLY A 273 12.45 -7.76 12.06
C GLY A 273 12.72 -7.32 13.51
N ARG A 274 11.75 -6.64 14.11
CA ARG A 274 11.77 -6.20 15.50
C ARG A 274 11.29 -7.34 16.42
N PRO A 275 12.08 -7.75 17.42
CA PRO A 275 11.74 -8.91 18.24
C PRO A 275 10.44 -8.72 19.02
N LEU A 276 9.69 -9.81 19.21
CA LEU A 276 8.48 -9.81 20.04
C LEU A 276 8.78 -9.44 21.50
N ILE A 277 9.95 -9.84 22.01
CA ILE A 277 10.41 -9.51 23.35
C ILE A 277 11.66 -8.65 23.24
N GLU A 278 11.53 -7.39 23.61
CA GLU A 278 12.63 -6.44 23.65
C GLU A 278 13.33 -6.49 25.00
N ARG A 279 14.65 -6.25 24.97
CA ARG A 279 15.47 -5.95 26.15
C ARG A 279 14.89 -4.76 26.93
N ILE A 280 15.09 -4.70 28.25
CA ILE A 280 14.71 -3.53 29.06
C ILE A 280 15.48 -2.30 28.58
N GLY A 281 16.77 -2.44 28.22
CA GLY A 281 17.52 -1.34 27.63
C GLY A 281 16.85 -0.79 26.36
N LYS A 282 16.23 -1.65 25.53
CA LYS A 282 15.51 -1.24 24.32
C LYS A 282 14.20 -0.52 24.62
N LYS A 283 13.47 -0.92 25.66
CA LYS A 283 12.33 -0.14 26.19
C LYS A 283 12.74 1.30 26.50
N TYR A 284 13.89 1.50 27.16
CA TYR A 284 14.34 2.82 27.56
C TYR A 284 14.84 3.62 26.36
N GLN A 285 15.46 2.97 25.38
CA GLN A 285 15.82 3.57 24.09
C GLN A 285 14.58 4.17 23.38
N TRP A 286 13.45 3.45 23.32
CA TRP A 286 12.21 3.95 22.73
C TRP A 286 11.61 5.12 23.52
N ILE A 287 11.50 4.99 24.85
CA ILE A 287 11.01 6.06 25.73
C ILE A 287 11.76 7.36 25.47
N VAL A 288 13.09 7.29 25.44
CA VAL A 288 13.96 8.45 25.28
C VAL A 288 13.94 9.01 23.86
N LEU A 289 13.80 8.16 22.84
CA LEU A 289 13.57 8.62 21.47
C LEU A 289 12.30 9.47 21.40
N TYR A 290 11.16 8.97 21.90
CA TYR A 290 9.90 9.72 21.86
C TYR A 290 9.95 11.01 22.70
N GLU A 291 10.76 11.04 23.77
CA GLU A 291 11.03 12.25 24.55
C GLU A 291 11.82 13.29 23.75
N ILE A 292 12.89 12.87 23.07
CA ILE A 292 13.72 13.78 22.26
C ILE A 292 12.95 14.28 21.04
N LEU A 293 12.19 13.43 20.35
CA LEU A 293 11.37 13.84 19.21
C LEU A 293 10.33 14.88 19.61
N ALA A 294 9.68 14.72 20.77
CA ALA A 294 8.76 15.73 21.31
C ALA A 294 9.46 17.08 21.51
N LYS A 295 10.66 17.07 22.11
CA LYS A 295 11.47 18.29 22.34
C LYS A 295 11.98 18.91 21.03
N CYS A 296 12.30 18.11 20.02
CA CYS A 296 12.62 18.60 18.68
C CYS A 296 11.41 19.28 18.04
N SER A 297 10.22 18.66 18.10
CA SER A 297 8.99 19.24 17.55
C SER A 297 8.55 20.54 18.24
N ASP A 298 8.85 20.69 19.53
CA ASP A 298 8.59 21.94 20.27
C ASP A 298 9.60 23.03 19.86
N LYS A 299 10.86 22.67 19.62
CA LYS A 299 11.87 23.65 19.23
C LYS A 299 11.77 24.05 17.77
N PHE A 300 11.38 23.12 16.90
CA PHE A 300 11.41 23.27 15.46
C PHE A 300 10.02 23.00 14.88
N ARG A 301 9.36 24.06 14.44
CA ARG A 301 8.02 23.98 13.81
C ARG A 301 8.03 23.19 12.51
N LYS A 302 9.11 23.27 11.74
CA LYS A 302 9.22 22.63 10.43
C LYS A 302 9.93 21.29 10.52
N ILE A 303 9.50 20.35 9.70
CA ILE A 303 10.20 19.09 9.40
C ILE A 303 10.60 19.04 7.94
N GLU A 304 11.68 18.29 7.69
CA GLU A 304 12.19 17.95 6.38
C GLU A 304 11.49 16.74 5.79
N LYS A 305 11.55 16.68 4.46
CA LYS A 305 10.71 15.86 3.60
C LYS A 305 10.75 14.36 3.91
N ASN A 306 9.56 13.77 4.01
CA ASN A 306 9.34 12.35 3.71
C ASN A 306 9.03 12.13 2.22
N PHE A 307 9.39 10.97 1.68
CA PHE A 307 9.38 10.60 0.25
C PHE A 307 8.06 10.87 -0.53
N PHE A 308 6.96 11.19 0.13
CA PHE A 308 5.60 11.22 -0.44
C PHE A 308 5.01 12.62 -0.71
N LEU A 309 5.65 13.72 -0.29
CA LEU A 309 5.14 15.10 -0.49
C LEU A 309 6.03 15.91 -1.44
N ASN A 310 5.44 16.68 -2.36
CA ASN A 310 6.19 17.50 -3.33
C ASN A 310 6.87 18.74 -2.70
N ASP A 311 6.58 19.04 -1.44
CA ASP A 311 7.19 20.15 -0.69
C ASP A 311 8.55 19.76 -0.08
N LEU A 312 9.48 20.73 0.02
CA LEU A 312 10.82 20.53 0.61
C LEU A 312 10.81 20.59 2.14
N GLU A 313 9.85 21.31 2.72
CA GLU A 313 9.64 21.47 4.16
C GLU A 313 8.14 21.59 4.43
N MET A 314 7.68 21.13 5.60
CA MET A 314 6.30 21.32 6.06
C MET A 314 6.23 21.59 7.55
N ASP A 315 5.12 22.19 8.01
CA ASP A 315 4.83 22.31 9.43
C ASP A 315 4.58 20.91 10.03
N PHE A 316 5.23 20.64 11.16
CA PHE A 316 4.94 19.48 12.00
C PHE A 316 3.59 19.68 12.69
N ASP A 317 2.75 18.67 12.61
CA ASP A 317 1.38 18.65 13.13
C ASP A 317 1.10 17.38 13.94
N GLY A 318 1.83 16.28 13.70
CA GLY A 318 1.81 15.12 14.58
C GLY A 318 2.61 13.92 14.10
N ALA A 319 2.59 12.87 14.91
CA ALA A 319 3.51 11.73 14.78
C ALA A 319 3.29 10.91 13.51
N TRP A 320 2.10 10.97 12.90
CA TRP A 320 1.85 10.27 11.63
C TRP A 320 2.77 10.77 10.50
N GLN A 321 3.18 12.04 10.55
CA GLN A 321 4.08 12.62 9.55
C GLN A 321 5.51 12.07 9.64
N LEU A 322 5.88 11.43 10.75
CA LEU A 322 7.22 10.89 11.00
C LEU A 322 7.30 9.37 10.84
N PHE A 323 6.18 8.68 10.56
CA PHE A 323 6.16 7.22 10.42
C PHE A 323 6.58 6.45 11.68
N ILE A 324 6.30 7.01 12.87
CA ILE A 324 6.74 6.45 14.16
C ILE A 324 5.62 5.81 15.01
N ARG A 325 4.37 5.78 14.52
CA ARG A 325 3.25 5.14 15.23
C ARG A 325 3.45 3.63 15.18
N ASP A 326 3.42 2.98 16.35
CA ASP A 326 3.78 1.56 16.49
C ASP A 326 2.61 0.63 16.84
N ILE A 327 1.39 1.17 16.91
CA ILE A 327 0.15 0.40 17.10
C ILE A 327 -1.04 1.14 16.49
N ASP A 328 -1.94 0.38 15.86
CA ASP A 328 -3.29 0.85 15.56
C ASP A 328 -4.26 0.37 16.67
N PRO A 329 -4.71 1.26 17.58
CA PRO A 329 -5.61 0.88 18.66
C PRO A 329 -7.05 0.64 18.17
N THR A 330 -7.33 0.83 16.88
CA THR A 330 -8.66 0.74 16.28
C THR A 330 -8.94 -0.58 15.56
N ILE A 331 -7.91 -1.41 15.40
CA ILE A 331 -8.04 -2.76 14.83
C ILE A 331 -8.16 -3.75 15.98
N LEU A 332 -9.34 -4.36 16.12
CA LEU A 332 -9.64 -5.26 17.23
C LEU A 332 -9.51 -6.74 16.88
N ASN A 333 -9.45 -7.10 15.58
CA ASN A 333 -9.38 -8.49 15.11
C ASN A 333 -10.45 -9.37 15.76
N LEU A 334 -11.68 -8.86 15.84
CA LEU A 334 -12.80 -9.61 16.40
C LEU A 334 -13.24 -10.68 15.41
N ASP A 335 -13.48 -11.90 15.90
CA ASP A 335 -14.14 -12.91 15.08
C ASP A 335 -15.50 -12.38 14.63
N CYS A 336 -15.72 -12.36 13.32
CA CYS A 336 -17.01 -11.97 12.75
C CYS A 336 -18.08 -12.98 13.21
N ASN A 337 -19.02 -12.52 14.04
CA ASN A 337 -20.10 -13.37 14.56
C ASN A 337 -21.32 -13.40 13.62
N LEU A 338 -21.25 -12.72 12.48
CA LEU A 338 -22.31 -12.75 11.47
C LEU A 338 -22.16 -14.01 10.62
N GLU A 339 -23.27 -14.72 10.42
CA GLU A 339 -23.31 -15.81 9.44
C GLU A 339 -23.29 -15.20 8.03
N ILE A 340 -22.15 -15.29 7.36
CA ILE A 340 -21.96 -14.73 6.01
C ILE A 340 -21.71 -15.89 5.05
N GLU A 341 -22.58 -16.01 4.06
CA GLU A 341 -22.36 -16.91 2.94
C GLU A 341 -21.19 -16.39 2.10
N ASN A 342 -20.19 -17.23 1.83
CA ASN A 342 -19.10 -16.87 0.94
C ASN A 342 -19.34 -17.46 -0.46
N PRO A 343 -19.86 -16.66 -1.42
CA PRO A 343 -20.13 -17.12 -2.77
C PRO A 343 -18.86 -17.26 -3.62
N PHE A 344 -17.69 -16.90 -3.10
CA PHE A 344 -16.43 -16.86 -3.84
C PHE A 344 -15.54 -18.10 -3.66
N ILE A 345 -16.00 -19.08 -2.88
CA ILE A 345 -15.30 -20.35 -2.65
C ILE A 345 -15.61 -21.35 -3.77
N ASN A 346 -14.62 -22.15 -4.18
CA ASN A 346 -14.77 -23.26 -5.14
C ASN A 346 -15.41 -22.87 -6.48
N LEU A 347 -15.22 -21.62 -6.91
CA LEU A 347 -15.79 -21.12 -8.16
C LEU A 347 -15.17 -21.77 -9.41
N TYR A 348 -13.95 -22.28 -9.30
CA TYR A 348 -13.22 -22.91 -10.39
C TYR A 348 -13.07 -24.40 -10.15
N ASP A 349 -13.60 -25.20 -11.08
CA ASP A 349 -13.51 -26.65 -11.02
C ASP A 349 -12.06 -27.11 -11.24
N ASN A 350 -11.50 -27.84 -10.27
CA ASN A 350 -10.13 -28.36 -10.32
C ASN A 350 -9.87 -29.23 -11.55
N GLU A 351 -10.88 -29.91 -12.11
CA GLU A 351 -10.71 -30.69 -13.33
C GLU A 351 -10.28 -29.83 -14.53
N ASN A 352 -10.57 -28.51 -14.50
CA ASN A 352 -10.17 -27.59 -15.55
C ASN A 352 -8.65 -27.40 -15.64
N PHE A 353 -7.92 -27.50 -14.52
CA PHE A 353 -6.45 -27.41 -14.53
C PHE A 353 -5.80 -28.53 -15.35
N LEU A 354 -6.44 -29.70 -15.39
CA LEU A 354 -5.92 -30.89 -16.07
C LEU A 354 -6.21 -30.91 -17.58
N LYS A 355 -6.96 -29.92 -18.09
CA LYS A 355 -7.35 -29.87 -19.50
C LYS A 355 -6.15 -29.49 -20.39
N LYS A 356 -5.99 -30.20 -21.51
CA LYS A 356 -4.88 -29.96 -22.47
C LYS A 356 -4.91 -28.58 -23.13
N ASP A 357 -6.07 -27.93 -23.13
CA ASP A 357 -6.32 -26.61 -23.66
C ASP A 357 -6.41 -25.53 -22.56
N TYR A 358 -5.98 -25.82 -21.33
CA TYR A 358 -5.98 -24.89 -20.19
C TYR A 358 -5.45 -23.50 -20.55
N LEU A 359 -4.27 -23.41 -21.19
CA LEU A 359 -3.65 -22.15 -21.65
C LEU A 359 -4.15 -21.65 -23.02
N LYS A 360 -5.26 -22.18 -23.54
CA LYS A 360 -5.80 -21.81 -24.87
C LYS A 360 -7.20 -21.22 -24.81
N THR A 361 -7.90 -21.40 -23.70
CA THR A 361 -9.29 -20.97 -23.53
C THR A 361 -9.49 -20.29 -22.18
N ILE A 362 -10.54 -19.49 -22.12
CA ILE A 362 -11.05 -18.83 -20.92
C ILE A 362 -12.53 -19.17 -20.67
N GLU A 363 -13.11 -20.08 -21.47
CA GLU A 363 -14.53 -20.47 -21.38
C GLU A 363 -14.86 -21.27 -20.11
N ASP A 364 -13.84 -21.86 -19.51
CA ASP A 364 -13.87 -22.61 -18.25
C ASP A 364 -13.73 -21.72 -17.01
N LEU A 365 -13.38 -20.44 -17.17
CA LEU A 365 -13.29 -19.51 -16.06
C LEU A 365 -14.67 -19.04 -15.59
N PRO A 366 -14.84 -18.66 -14.31
CA PRO A 366 -16.12 -18.19 -13.80
C PRO A 366 -16.56 -16.89 -14.49
N ASP A 367 -17.84 -16.78 -14.86
CA ASP A 367 -18.36 -15.59 -15.55
C ASP A 367 -18.16 -14.33 -14.68
N PRO A 368 -17.36 -13.34 -15.12
CA PRO A 368 -17.08 -12.18 -14.29
C PRO A 368 -18.33 -11.36 -13.96
N LYS A 369 -19.41 -11.44 -14.75
CA LYS A 369 -20.66 -10.74 -14.41
C LYS A 369 -21.28 -11.25 -13.12
N LYS A 370 -21.17 -12.55 -12.85
CA LYS A 370 -21.70 -13.18 -11.63
C LYS A 370 -20.81 -12.93 -10.40
N LEU A 371 -19.55 -12.58 -10.63
CA LEU A 371 -18.61 -12.19 -9.57
C LEU A 371 -18.75 -10.72 -9.24
N ILE A 372 -18.78 -9.86 -10.27
CA ILE A 372 -18.97 -8.41 -10.09
C ILE A 372 -20.29 -8.14 -9.38
N GLU A 373 -21.37 -8.79 -9.81
CA GLU A 373 -22.70 -8.64 -9.22
C GLU A 373 -23.15 -9.99 -8.62
N THR A 374 -23.19 -10.05 -7.29
CA THR A 374 -23.51 -11.28 -6.55
C THR A 374 -24.58 -10.99 -5.50
N GLU A 375 -25.48 -11.96 -5.26
CA GLU A 375 -26.42 -11.93 -4.15
C GLU A 375 -26.05 -13.07 -3.18
N PHE A 376 -25.90 -12.77 -1.90
CA PHE A 376 -25.64 -13.77 -0.85
C PHE A 376 -26.25 -13.31 0.49
N ASN A 377 -26.33 -14.20 1.47
CA ASN A 377 -26.92 -13.87 2.77
C ASN A 377 -25.88 -13.30 3.75
N VAL A 378 -26.28 -12.25 4.46
CA VAL A 378 -25.60 -11.72 5.65
C VAL A 378 -26.58 -11.82 6.81
N GLY A 379 -26.34 -12.77 7.70
CA GLY A 379 -27.34 -13.21 8.68
C GLY A 379 -28.59 -13.75 7.96
N ASN A 380 -29.74 -13.15 8.25
CA ASN A 380 -31.03 -13.53 7.63
C ASN A 380 -31.42 -12.64 6.44
N GLU A 381 -30.61 -11.65 6.10
CA GLU A 381 -30.93 -10.66 5.07
C GLU A 381 -30.15 -10.96 3.78
N LYS A 382 -30.81 -10.68 2.64
CA LYS A 382 -30.17 -10.78 1.33
C LYS A 382 -29.36 -9.54 1.02
N PHE A 383 -28.08 -9.74 0.74
CA PHE A 383 -27.16 -8.67 0.39
C PHE A 383 -26.87 -8.68 -1.12
N ASN A 384 -27.23 -7.59 -1.80
CA ASN A 384 -27.01 -7.40 -3.24
C ASN A 384 -25.68 -6.68 -3.45
N ALA A 385 -24.61 -7.43 -3.59
CA ALA A 385 -23.25 -6.94 -3.60
C ALA A 385 -22.72 -6.56 -4.99
N LEU A 386 -21.87 -5.53 -5.02
CA LEU A 386 -20.88 -5.29 -6.05
C LEU A 386 -19.47 -5.47 -5.49
N ILE A 387 -18.60 -6.20 -6.20
CA ILE A 387 -17.16 -6.18 -5.92
C ILE A 387 -16.59 -4.86 -6.46
N LEU A 388 -16.13 -3.99 -5.55
CA LEU A 388 -15.52 -2.72 -5.96
C LEU A 388 -14.01 -2.85 -6.19
N GLU A 389 -13.35 -3.67 -5.39
CA GLU A 389 -11.96 -4.07 -5.60
C GLU A 389 -11.76 -5.46 -5.01
N GLY A 390 -11.12 -6.37 -5.74
CA GLY A 390 -10.84 -7.69 -5.20
C GLY A 390 -9.85 -8.49 -6.04
N HIS A 391 -9.13 -9.38 -5.38
CA HIS A 391 -8.28 -10.39 -6.00
C HIS A 391 -8.79 -11.78 -5.64
N ILE A 392 -9.11 -12.59 -6.65
CA ILE A 392 -9.62 -13.95 -6.48
C ILE A 392 -8.63 -14.88 -7.14
N ASP A 393 -8.14 -15.86 -6.38
CA ASP A 393 -7.09 -16.76 -6.82
C ASP A 393 -7.55 -18.22 -6.68
N TRP A 394 -7.31 -19.01 -7.72
CA TRP A 394 -7.64 -20.44 -7.79
C TRP A 394 -6.36 -21.21 -8.07
N TRP A 395 -5.94 -22.00 -7.08
CA TRP A 395 -4.81 -22.91 -7.19
C TRP A 395 -5.30 -24.33 -7.47
N GLU A 396 -4.53 -25.08 -8.25
CA GLU A 396 -4.73 -26.52 -8.38
C GLU A 396 -4.61 -27.18 -7.01
N GLU A 397 -5.65 -27.90 -6.59
CA GLU A 397 -5.61 -28.71 -5.38
C GLU A 397 -4.56 -29.82 -5.51
N VAL A 398 -3.51 -29.72 -4.71
CA VAL A 398 -2.47 -30.72 -4.65
C VAL A 398 -2.96 -31.87 -3.75
N PRO A 399 -2.93 -33.16 -4.20
CA PRO A 399 -3.27 -34.28 -3.32
C PRO A 399 -2.38 -34.24 -2.07
N LEU A 400 -2.94 -34.53 -0.89
CA LEU A 400 -2.28 -34.50 0.45
C LEU A 400 -0.89 -35.20 0.55
N ILE A 401 -0.49 -35.96 -0.46
CA ILE A 401 0.75 -36.76 -0.53
C ILE A 401 1.85 -36.04 -1.33
N LYS A 402 1.53 -35.02 -2.13
CA LYS A 402 2.52 -34.25 -2.92
C LYS A 402 3.06 -33.08 -2.06
N PRO A 403 4.39 -32.91 -1.91
CA PRO A 403 4.98 -31.76 -1.24
C PRO A 403 4.59 -30.44 -1.92
N GLU A 404 4.43 -29.35 -1.15
CA GLU A 404 4.11 -28.00 -1.66
C GLU A 404 5.08 -27.49 -2.74
N ASN A 405 6.30 -28.03 -2.81
CA ASN A 405 7.33 -27.63 -3.79
C ASN A 405 7.34 -28.47 -5.07
N GLU A 406 6.41 -29.42 -5.24
CA GLU A 406 6.40 -30.30 -6.40
C GLU A 406 5.66 -29.68 -7.59
N PHE A 407 6.34 -29.63 -8.74
CA PHE A 407 5.79 -29.18 -10.01
C PHE A 407 5.16 -30.34 -10.82
N PRO A 408 4.36 -30.09 -11.87
CA PRO A 408 3.84 -28.78 -12.29
C PRO A 408 2.81 -28.21 -11.31
N LYS A 409 2.57 -26.90 -11.41
CA LYS A 409 1.51 -26.18 -10.69
C LYS A 409 0.66 -25.38 -11.67
N HIS A 410 -0.65 -25.40 -11.49
CA HIS A 410 -1.55 -24.50 -12.19
C HIS A 410 -2.15 -23.48 -11.22
N ASN A 411 -2.34 -22.27 -11.73
CA ASN A 411 -3.01 -21.19 -11.02
C ASN A 411 -3.83 -20.39 -12.03
N SER A 412 -5.06 -20.00 -11.68
CA SER A 412 -5.82 -18.99 -12.40
C SER A 412 -6.28 -17.92 -11.43
N TRP A 413 -6.21 -16.65 -11.79
CA TRP A 413 -6.63 -15.57 -10.91
C TRP A 413 -7.34 -14.42 -11.65
N TYR A 414 -8.19 -13.69 -10.92
CA TYR A 414 -8.84 -12.45 -11.34
C TYR A 414 -8.46 -11.29 -10.40
N GLN A 415 -8.34 -10.11 -10.99
CA GLN A 415 -8.43 -8.83 -10.32
C GLN A 415 -9.64 -8.09 -10.89
N ILE A 416 -10.52 -7.64 -10.00
CA ILE A 416 -11.70 -6.83 -10.33
C ILE A 416 -11.51 -5.45 -9.70
N ARG A 417 -11.74 -4.39 -10.48
CA ARG A 417 -11.75 -3.00 -10.00
C ARG A 417 -12.91 -2.22 -10.59
N CYS A 418 -13.60 -1.47 -9.75
CA CYS A 418 -14.68 -0.57 -10.09
C CYS A 418 -14.16 0.86 -10.29
N TYR A 419 -14.75 1.57 -11.25
CA TYR A 419 -14.49 2.99 -11.50
C TYR A 419 -15.80 3.72 -11.75
N LEU A 420 -15.86 4.97 -11.30
CA LEU A 420 -16.95 5.89 -11.61
C LEU A 420 -16.47 6.88 -12.68
N ILE A 421 -17.09 6.86 -13.85
CA ILE A 421 -16.70 7.68 -15.00
C ILE A 421 -17.74 8.78 -15.27
N PRO A 422 -17.35 10.01 -15.64
CA PRO A 422 -18.32 11.07 -15.88
C PRO A 422 -19.33 10.72 -16.99
N LYS A 423 -20.64 10.83 -16.74
CA LYS A 423 -21.72 10.55 -17.71
C LYS A 423 -21.53 11.30 -19.02
N ASN A 424 -21.06 12.54 -18.97
CA ASN A 424 -20.83 13.38 -20.16
C ASN A 424 -19.64 12.92 -21.04
N LYS A 425 -18.81 11.99 -20.56
CA LYS A 425 -17.67 11.41 -21.29
C LYS A 425 -17.74 9.89 -21.40
N SER A 426 -18.79 9.26 -20.86
CA SER A 426 -18.86 7.81 -20.68
C SER A 426 -18.66 7.04 -21.97
N SER A 427 -19.38 7.38 -23.05
CA SER A 427 -19.20 6.74 -24.36
C SER A 427 -17.75 6.77 -24.83
N LYS A 428 -17.05 7.92 -24.74
CA LYS A 428 -15.65 8.02 -25.18
C LYS A 428 -14.70 7.18 -24.34
N ILE A 429 -14.94 7.13 -23.03
CA ILE A 429 -14.13 6.34 -22.10
C ILE A 429 -14.37 4.85 -22.33
N ILE A 430 -15.64 4.42 -22.42
CA ILE A 430 -16.02 3.03 -22.68
C ILE A 430 -15.45 2.56 -24.03
N ASP A 431 -15.57 3.37 -25.09
CA ASP A 431 -15.06 3.02 -26.42
C ASP A 431 -13.54 2.83 -26.41
N TYR A 432 -12.81 3.65 -25.64
CA TYR A 432 -11.37 3.50 -25.43
C TYR A 432 -11.03 2.22 -24.63
N LEU A 433 -11.70 2.01 -23.50
CA LEU A 433 -11.39 0.92 -22.58
C LEU A 433 -11.82 -0.46 -23.10
N LYS A 434 -12.86 -0.54 -23.93
CA LYS A 434 -13.43 -1.80 -24.43
C LYS A 434 -12.44 -2.65 -25.23
N HIS A 435 -11.44 -2.02 -25.84
CA HIS A 435 -10.40 -2.65 -26.64
C HIS A 435 -9.02 -2.62 -25.99
N SER A 436 -8.93 -2.10 -24.76
CA SER A 436 -7.66 -1.97 -24.05
C SER A 436 -7.26 -3.28 -23.38
N ASN A 437 -5.96 -3.53 -23.29
CA ASN A 437 -5.41 -4.59 -22.46
C ASN A 437 -5.03 -4.01 -21.09
N PHE A 438 -5.68 -4.46 -20.01
CA PHE A 438 -5.45 -3.95 -18.65
C PHE A 438 -4.20 -4.52 -17.96
N HIS A 439 -3.47 -5.44 -18.61
CA HIS A 439 -2.18 -5.92 -18.13
C HIS A 439 -1.16 -4.79 -17.96
N GLY A 440 -0.32 -4.90 -16.93
CA GLY A 440 0.63 -3.86 -16.53
C GLY A 440 0.07 -2.79 -15.58
N ARG A 441 -1.17 -2.94 -15.08
CA ARG A 441 -1.76 -2.14 -13.99
C ARG A 441 -1.65 -0.62 -14.23
N TRP A 442 -1.92 -0.18 -15.47
CA TRP A 442 -1.85 1.23 -15.89
C TRP A 442 -3.14 2.02 -15.63
N MET A 443 -4.24 1.35 -15.31
CA MET A 443 -5.45 2.03 -14.81
C MET A 443 -5.18 2.55 -13.39
N PRO A 444 -5.80 3.67 -12.98
CA PRO A 444 -5.68 4.17 -11.61
C PRO A 444 -5.99 3.11 -10.55
N GLU A 445 -5.23 3.11 -9.46
CA GLU A 445 -5.43 2.16 -8.36
C GLU A 445 -5.86 2.87 -7.08
N SER A 446 -6.39 2.10 -6.13
CA SER A 446 -6.77 2.60 -4.81
C SER A 446 -5.57 3.20 -4.08
N LEU A 447 -5.82 4.33 -3.40
CA LEU A 447 -4.83 4.96 -2.54
C LEU A 447 -4.45 4.00 -1.41
N ASP A 448 -3.17 3.94 -1.07
CA ASP A 448 -2.66 3.25 0.10
C ASP A 448 -1.99 4.30 1.02
N PRO A 449 -2.77 4.98 1.90
CA PRO A 449 -2.26 5.96 2.83
C PRO A 449 -1.49 5.21 3.93
N TYR A 450 -0.17 5.20 3.78
CA TYR A 450 0.71 4.59 4.77
C TYR A 450 0.67 5.37 6.10
N ASN A 451 0.68 4.64 7.22
CA ASN A 451 0.71 5.18 8.59
C ASN A 451 -0.55 5.96 9.04
N ILE A 452 -1.70 5.61 8.48
CA ILE A 452 -3.04 6.01 8.93
C ILE A 452 -3.74 4.82 9.58
N PHE A 453 -4.46 5.06 10.67
CA PHE A 453 -5.21 4.01 11.35
C PHE A 453 -6.46 3.58 10.59
N ASN A 454 -6.87 2.35 10.80
CA ASN A 454 -8.02 1.73 10.15
C ASN A 454 -9.32 2.53 10.36
N LYS A 455 -9.60 3.03 11.58
CA LYS A 455 -10.77 3.89 11.85
C LYS A 455 -10.50 5.39 11.72
N GLU A 456 -9.29 5.79 11.31
CA GLU A 456 -9.00 7.16 10.88
C GLU A 456 -9.56 7.45 9.48
N ILE A 457 -9.72 6.41 8.65
CA ILE A 457 -10.32 6.50 7.32
C ILE A 457 -11.86 6.50 7.44
N PRO A 458 -12.60 7.42 6.77
CA PRO A 458 -12.11 8.54 5.96
C PRO A 458 -12.20 9.90 6.67
N ASN A 459 -12.49 9.94 7.98
CA ASN A 459 -12.87 11.17 8.69
C ASN A 459 -12.01 11.38 9.95
N SER A 460 -10.74 11.69 9.75
CA SER A 460 -9.83 12.08 10.82
C SER A 460 -8.85 13.13 10.33
N MET A 461 -8.26 13.87 11.26
CA MET A 461 -7.29 14.90 10.93
C MET A 461 -6.03 14.33 10.22
N PRO A 462 -5.43 13.21 10.66
CA PRO A 462 -4.32 12.58 9.94
C PRO A 462 -4.68 12.14 8.51
N PHE A 463 -5.85 11.53 8.33
CA PHE A 463 -6.32 11.14 6.99
C PHE A 463 -6.56 12.35 6.10
N ASP A 464 -7.23 13.39 6.61
CA ASP A 464 -7.55 14.61 5.87
C ASP A 464 -6.28 15.32 5.41
N PHE A 465 -5.26 15.37 6.26
CA PHE A 465 -3.95 15.93 5.90
C PHE A 465 -3.34 15.24 4.67
N LEU A 466 -3.31 13.91 4.65
CA LEU A 466 -2.76 13.16 3.52
C LEU A 466 -3.65 13.30 2.29
N TYR A 467 -4.96 13.17 2.49
CA TYR A 467 -5.96 13.21 1.42
C TYR A 467 -5.92 14.55 0.69
N GLU A 468 -5.88 15.69 1.41
CA GLU A 468 -5.85 17.03 0.80
C GLU A 468 -4.53 17.37 0.10
N LYS A 469 -3.40 16.84 0.60
CA LYS A 469 -2.06 17.19 0.11
C LYS A 469 -1.54 16.30 -1.00
N GLN A 470 -1.96 15.04 -1.04
CA GLN A 470 -1.36 14.03 -1.91
C GLN A 470 -2.35 13.38 -2.87
N TYR A 471 -3.65 13.56 -2.65
CA TYR A 471 -4.64 12.72 -3.32
C TYR A 471 -5.80 13.49 -3.94
N ALA A 472 -6.35 12.89 -4.97
CA ALA A 472 -7.66 13.19 -5.50
C ALA A 472 -8.35 11.86 -5.73
N GLU A 473 -9.61 11.74 -5.31
CA GLU A 473 -10.43 10.55 -5.60
C GLU A 473 -10.62 10.28 -7.09
N SER A 474 -10.32 11.29 -7.91
CA SER A 474 -10.21 11.18 -9.36
C SER A 474 -8.76 11.10 -9.79
N ASP A 475 -8.41 10.15 -10.64
CA ASP A 475 -7.11 10.12 -11.32
C ASP A 475 -7.28 10.01 -12.83
N THR A 476 -6.26 10.43 -13.57
CA THR A 476 -6.27 10.46 -15.02
C THR A 476 -5.82 9.11 -15.57
N ILE A 477 -6.63 8.54 -16.46
CA ILE A 477 -6.23 7.33 -17.19
C ILE A 477 -4.97 7.65 -17.99
N ILE A 478 -3.90 6.86 -17.77
CA ILE A 478 -2.59 7.05 -18.39
C ILE A 478 -2.73 7.23 -19.91
N ASN A 479 -1.97 8.17 -20.48
CA ASN A 479 -1.99 8.55 -21.90
C ASN A 479 -3.31 9.16 -22.42
N THR A 480 -4.24 9.52 -21.54
CA THR A 480 -5.49 10.21 -21.91
C THR A 480 -5.64 11.53 -21.13
N GLN A 481 -6.76 12.22 -21.36
CA GLN A 481 -7.21 13.37 -20.56
C GLN A 481 -8.44 13.02 -19.71
N PHE A 482 -8.82 11.74 -19.66
CA PHE A 482 -10.01 11.28 -18.97
C PHE A 482 -9.71 11.01 -17.51
N LYS A 483 -10.45 11.67 -16.62
CA LYS A 483 -10.43 11.39 -15.20
C LYS A 483 -11.49 10.37 -14.84
N VAL A 484 -11.14 9.46 -13.93
CA VAL A 484 -12.05 8.45 -13.36
C VAL A 484 -11.93 8.48 -11.85
N ASN A 485 -13.05 8.25 -11.17
CA ASN A 485 -13.10 8.16 -9.73
C ASN A 485 -12.87 6.72 -9.28
N VAL A 486 -11.98 6.54 -8.30
CA VAL A 486 -11.70 5.24 -7.67
C VAL A 486 -12.51 5.17 -6.36
N PRO A 487 -13.50 4.26 -6.24
CA PRO A 487 -14.42 4.23 -5.11
C PRO A 487 -13.83 3.57 -3.85
N VAL A 488 -12.62 3.00 -3.93
CA VAL A 488 -11.99 2.23 -2.86
C VAL A 488 -10.65 2.86 -2.45
N ILE A 489 -10.35 2.79 -1.17
CA ILE A 489 -9.08 3.16 -0.54
C ILE A 489 -8.57 1.93 0.22
N ARG A 490 -7.27 1.65 0.16
CA ARG A 490 -6.62 0.63 0.98
C ARG A 490 -6.35 1.21 2.36
N GLY A 491 -6.70 0.49 3.41
CA GLY A 491 -6.26 0.74 4.78
C GLY A 491 -5.19 -0.28 5.13
N SER A 492 -3.95 0.18 5.25
CA SER A 492 -2.83 -0.70 5.60
C SER A 492 -2.62 -0.73 7.11
N ALA A 493 -2.41 -1.93 7.66
CA ALA A 493 -1.87 -2.05 9.01
C ALA A 493 -0.52 -1.35 9.11
N LEU A 494 -0.21 -0.84 10.31
CA LEU A 494 1.12 -0.32 10.59
C LEU A 494 2.13 -1.47 10.54
N THR A 495 3.29 -1.24 9.93
CA THR A 495 4.36 -2.24 9.84
C THR A 495 4.87 -2.72 11.20
N ASP A 496 4.64 -1.95 12.26
CA ASP A 496 5.08 -2.24 13.61
C ASP A 496 3.95 -2.69 14.57
N ASP A 497 2.72 -2.92 14.10
CA ASP A 497 1.70 -3.59 14.92
C ASP A 497 2.04 -5.08 15.07
N SER A 498 2.24 -5.57 16.30
CA SER A 498 2.68 -6.95 16.52
C SER A 498 1.58 -8.01 16.41
N ILE A 499 0.33 -7.60 16.19
CA ILE A 499 -0.84 -8.49 16.18
C ILE A 499 -1.53 -8.48 14.82
N ASN A 500 -1.51 -7.36 14.10
CA ASN A 500 -2.23 -7.22 12.84
C ASN A 500 -1.30 -6.94 11.66
N GLU A 501 -1.33 -7.83 10.67
CA GLU A 501 -0.71 -7.64 9.36
C GLU A 501 -1.77 -7.47 8.25
N ASN A 502 -3.07 -7.46 8.59
CA ASN A 502 -4.15 -7.40 7.62
C ASN A 502 -4.25 -6.02 6.97
N HIS A 503 -4.54 -6.02 5.68
CA HIS A 503 -4.89 -4.84 4.91
C HIS A 503 -6.39 -4.90 4.57
N TYR A 504 -7.11 -3.85 4.96
CA TYR A 504 -8.55 -3.75 4.73
C TYR A 504 -8.83 -2.76 3.63
N LEU A 505 -9.61 -3.15 2.63
CA LEU A 505 -10.18 -2.23 1.68
C LEU A 505 -11.37 -1.48 2.31
N LYS A 506 -11.48 -0.20 1.99
CA LYS A 506 -12.49 0.72 2.51
C LYS A 506 -13.09 1.55 1.38
N LEU A 507 -14.30 2.04 1.61
CA LEU A 507 -14.94 2.99 0.71
C LEU A 507 -14.23 4.35 0.79
N ASN A 508 -14.15 5.05 -0.35
CA ASN A 508 -13.55 6.38 -0.39
C ASN A 508 -14.37 7.44 0.40
N LYS A 509 -13.78 8.60 0.64
CA LYS A 509 -14.35 9.64 1.52
C LYS A 509 -15.63 10.22 0.93
N ASP A 510 -15.67 10.55 -0.36
CA ASP A 510 -16.83 11.21 -0.96
C ASP A 510 -18.07 10.32 -0.91
N ILE A 511 -17.96 9.04 -1.28
CA ILE A 511 -19.09 8.10 -1.26
C ILE A 511 -19.53 7.85 0.19
N PHE A 512 -18.59 7.59 1.09
CA PHE A 512 -18.87 7.33 2.51
C PHE A 512 -19.65 8.48 3.16
N ASN A 513 -19.22 9.71 2.93
CA ASN A 513 -19.85 10.91 3.49
C ASN A 513 -21.16 11.27 2.81
N TYR A 514 -21.25 11.13 1.48
CA TYR A 514 -22.48 11.41 0.73
C TYR A 514 -23.63 10.52 1.19
N LEU A 515 -23.36 9.23 1.37
CA LEU A 515 -24.33 8.23 1.82
C LEU A 515 -24.52 8.23 3.35
N LYS A 516 -23.78 9.06 4.10
CA LYS A 516 -23.84 9.17 5.56
C LYS A 516 -23.61 7.83 6.26
N LEU A 517 -22.65 7.08 5.77
CA LEU A 517 -22.31 5.77 6.30
C LEU A 517 -21.55 5.89 7.61
N SER A 518 -21.51 4.79 8.35
CA SER A 518 -20.74 4.67 9.59
C SER A 518 -20.02 3.33 9.66
N TYR A 519 -18.89 3.30 10.36
CA TYR A 519 -18.27 2.05 10.75
C TYR A 519 -18.94 1.46 11.99
N GLY A 520 -18.99 0.14 12.06
CA GLY A 520 -19.39 -0.59 13.26
C GLY A 520 -18.20 -1.11 14.07
N GLU A 521 -18.46 -2.17 14.84
CA GLU A 521 -17.47 -2.80 15.73
C GLU A 521 -16.39 -3.62 15.02
N TYR A 522 -16.70 -4.14 13.83
CA TYR A 522 -15.77 -4.86 12.96
C TYR A 522 -14.89 -3.89 12.18
N ASP A 523 -13.68 -4.29 11.81
CA ASP A 523 -12.59 -3.48 11.28
C ASP A 523 -12.91 -2.87 9.89
N SER A 524 -13.61 -3.59 9.01
CA SER A 524 -13.95 -3.16 7.65
C SER A 524 -15.43 -2.85 7.42
N PHE A 525 -16.33 -3.36 8.27
CA PHE A 525 -17.78 -3.29 8.03
C PHE A 525 -18.33 -1.86 8.07
N ILE A 526 -19.13 -1.55 7.06
CA ILE A 526 -19.80 -0.28 6.86
C ILE A 526 -21.31 -0.48 6.96
N TYR A 527 -21.97 0.48 7.60
CA TYR A 527 -23.38 0.46 7.89
C TYR A 527 -24.08 1.72 7.36
N GLU A 528 -25.28 1.55 6.81
CA GLU A 528 -26.26 2.62 6.67
C GLU A 528 -27.27 2.45 7.80
N ASN A 529 -27.23 3.34 8.79
CA ASN A 529 -27.92 3.16 10.07
C ASN A 529 -27.45 1.88 10.79
N ASN A 530 -28.22 0.78 10.70
CA ASN A 530 -27.94 -0.50 11.34
C ASN A 530 -27.75 -1.64 10.33
N ASP A 531 -27.95 -1.39 9.05
CA ASP A 531 -27.88 -2.41 8.01
C ASP A 531 -26.47 -2.45 7.43
N VAL A 532 -25.92 -3.66 7.27
CA VAL A 532 -24.60 -3.86 6.65
C VAL A 532 -24.71 -3.52 5.17
N VAL A 533 -23.88 -2.59 4.72
CA VAL A 533 -23.86 -2.12 3.32
C VAL A 533 -22.53 -2.35 2.61
N GLY A 534 -21.51 -2.83 3.31
CA GLY A 534 -20.24 -3.23 2.70
C GLY A 534 -19.20 -3.66 3.72
N PHE A 535 -18.22 -4.44 3.29
CA PHE A 535 -17.14 -4.97 4.12
C PHE A 535 -16.06 -5.60 3.22
N ASP A 536 -14.88 -5.86 3.79
CA ASP A 536 -13.82 -6.64 3.14
C ASP A 536 -13.93 -8.12 3.58
N PHE A 537 -13.97 -9.03 2.62
CA PHE A 537 -14.06 -10.47 2.89
C PHE A 537 -12.86 -11.04 3.64
N SER A 538 -11.71 -10.36 3.61
CA SER A 538 -10.52 -10.73 4.41
C SER A 538 -10.78 -10.71 5.92
N GLU A 539 -11.82 -10.00 6.38
CA GLU A 539 -12.22 -10.01 7.78
C GLU A 539 -13.12 -11.21 8.16
N VAL A 540 -13.72 -11.85 7.16
CA VAL A 540 -14.71 -12.93 7.36
C VAL A 540 -14.10 -14.30 7.10
N CYS A 541 -13.10 -14.38 6.22
CA CYS A 541 -12.41 -15.62 5.87
C CYS A 541 -11.01 -15.34 5.34
N ASP A 542 -10.18 -16.38 5.23
CA ASP A 542 -8.82 -16.33 4.68
C ASP A 542 -8.76 -16.07 3.16
N SER A 543 -9.73 -15.33 2.61
CA SER A 543 -9.66 -14.79 1.25
C SER A 543 -8.76 -13.56 1.23
N GLY A 544 -7.95 -13.39 0.18
CA GLY A 544 -7.28 -12.12 -0.07
C GLY A 544 -8.27 -10.95 -0.13
N SER A 545 -7.78 -9.71 0.06
CA SER A 545 -8.64 -8.52 0.14
C SER A 545 -9.64 -8.43 -1.02
N LEU A 546 -10.93 -8.40 -0.69
CA LEU A 546 -12.06 -8.34 -1.60
C LEU A 546 -13.18 -7.53 -0.96
N PHE A 547 -13.33 -6.30 -1.42
CA PHE A 547 -14.31 -5.35 -0.92
C PHE A 547 -15.63 -5.45 -1.68
N VAL A 548 -16.69 -5.74 -0.93
CA VAL A 548 -18.07 -5.70 -1.42
C VAL A 548 -18.81 -4.49 -0.88
N PHE A 549 -19.71 -3.96 -1.71
CA PHE A 549 -20.57 -2.83 -1.35
C PHE A 549 -21.96 -2.96 -1.97
N ASP A 550 -22.98 -2.39 -1.32
CA ASP A 550 -24.36 -2.46 -1.77
C ASP A 550 -24.53 -1.84 -3.16
N LYS A 551 -25.09 -2.65 -4.06
CA LYS A 551 -25.31 -2.31 -5.47
C LYS A 551 -26.20 -1.08 -5.64
N ASN A 552 -27.28 -1.00 -4.87
CA ASN A 552 -28.30 0.03 -5.03
C ASN A 552 -27.78 1.37 -4.53
N LEU A 553 -27.05 1.38 -3.42
CA LEU A 553 -26.42 2.58 -2.88
C LEU A 553 -25.35 3.13 -3.83
N LEU A 554 -24.50 2.27 -4.42
CA LEU A 554 -23.52 2.75 -5.41
C LEU A 554 -24.20 3.32 -6.66
N LYS A 555 -25.24 2.64 -7.16
CA LYS A 555 -26.02 3.13 -8.31
C LYS A 555 -26.66 4.48 -8.02
N LYS A 556 -27.25 4.65 -6.83
CA LYS A 556 -27.82 5.92 -6.37
C LYS A 556 -26.77 7.02 -6.37
N TYR A 557 -25.62 6.80 -5.70
CA TYR A 557 -24.52 7.76 -5.67
C TYR A 557 -24.06 8.15 -7.08
N ALA A 558 -23.84 7.16 -7.95
CA ALA A 558 -23.39 7.39 -9.32
C ALA A 558 -24.42 8.19 -10.13
N GLU A 559 -25.72 7.87 -9.98
CA GLU A 559 -26.77 8.57 -10.71
C GLU A 559 -26.87 10.05 -10.30
N GLU A 560 -26.94 10.30 -9.00
CA GLU A 560 -27.13 11.63 -8.39
C GLU A 560 -25.91 12.54 -8.60
N ASN A 561 -24.69 11.98 -8.73
CA ASN A 561 -23.45 12.73 -8.95
C ASN A 561 -22.95 12.72 -10.40
N GLY A 562 -23.75 12.22 -11.34
CA GLY A 562 -23.44 12.34 -12.77
C GLY A 562 -22.36 11.37 -13.27
N PHE A 563 -22.25 10.19 -12.67
CA PHE A 563 -21.32 9.13 -13.05
C PHE A 563 -22.01 7.91 -13.69
N GLU A 564 -21.26 7.16 -14.49
CA GLU A 564 -21.56 5.78 -14.87
C GLU A 564 -20.57 4.84 -14.18
N ILE A 565 -21.02 3.62 -13.87
CA ILE A 565 -20.20 2.60 -13.19
C ILE A 565 -19.62 1.66 -14.24
N VAL A 566 -18.30 1.48 -14.22
CA VAL A 566 -17.58 0.52 -15.05
C VAL A 566 -16.63 -0.33 -14.21
N PHE A 567 -16.33 -1.53 -14.68
CA PHE A 567 -15.43 -2.46 -14.04
C PHE A 567 -14.39 -2.95 -15.03
N THR A 568 -13.14 -3.05 -14.57
CA THR A 568 -12.11 -3.79 -15.29
C THR A 568 -11.92 -5.14 -14.63
N VAL A 569 -11.82 -6.18 -15.43
CA VAL A 569 -11.42 -7.52 -15.00
C VAL A 569 -10.12 -7.85 -15.72
N LEU A 570 -9.10 -8.19 -14.96
CA LEU A 570 -7.77 -8.57 -15.43
C LEU A 570 -7.45 -9.93 -14.80
N GLY A 571 -6.83 -10.83 -15.54
CA GLY A 571 -6.38 -12.08 -14.96
C GLY A 571 -5.38 -12.82 -15.82
N GLU A 572 -4.84 -13.88 -15.24
CA GLU A 572 -3.93 -14.80 -15.91
C GLU A 572 -4.32 -16.24 -15.59
N LYS A 573 -4.03 -17.13 -16.54
CA LYS A 573 -3.80 -18.54 -16.22
C LYS A 573 -2.31 -18.83 -16.29
N ILE A 574 -1.80 -19.45 -15.25
CA ILE A 574 -0.40 -19.79 -15.06
C ILE A 574 -0.30 -21.32 -15.05
N TYR A 575 0.67 -21.83 -15.81
CA TYR A 575 1.16 -23.20 -15.72
C TYR A 575 2.67 -23.16 -15.48
N SER A 576 3.08 -23.59 -14.31
CA SER A 576 4.48 -23.69 -13.92
C SER A 576 4.94 -25.12 -14.06
N LYS A 577 5.87 -25.39 -14.98
CA LYS A 577 6.44 -26.74 -15.15
C LYS A 577 7.62 -27.00 -14.22
N GLU A 578 8.39 -25.96 -13.90
CA GLU A 578 9.51 -25.91 -12.95
C GLU A 578 9.63 -24.48 -12.40
N SER A 579 10.50 -24.23 -11.40
CA SER A 579 10.62 -22.93 -10.72
C SER A 579 10.84 -21.72 -11.64
N PHE A 580 11.38 -21.93 -12.83
CA PHE A 580 11.65 -20.86 -13.82
C PHE A 580 10.96 -21.08 -15.17
N ASP A 581 10.17 -22.15 -15.33
CA ASP A 581 9.50 -22.50 -16.59
C ASP A 581 7.98 -22.28 -16.46
N ASN A 582 7.57 -21.01 -16.58
CA ASN A 582 6.19 -20.56 -16.41
C ASN A 582 5.57 -20.15 -17.75
N TYR A 583 4.36 -20.63 -18.00
CA TYR A 583 3.56 -20.33 -19.18
C TYR A 583 2.30 -19.59 -18.74
N PHE A 584 1.93 -18.55 -19.49
CA PHE A 584 0.87 -17.61 -19.12
C PHE A 584 -0.17 -17.50 -20.24
N LEU A 585 -1.43 -17.40 -19.87
CA LEU A 585 -2.54 -16.95 -20.70
C LEU A 585 -3.10 -15.67 -20.10
N ASP A 586 -2.82 -14.54 -20.74
CA ASP A 586 -3.23 -13.22 -20.28
C ASP A 586 -4.61 -12.89 -20.85
N PHE A 587 -5.55 -12.43 -20.01
CA PHE A 587 -6.86 -11.99 -20.48
C PHE A 587 -7.33 -10.78 -19.67
N SER A 588 -8.16 -9.95 -20.29
CA SER A 588 -8.80 -8.83 -19.59
C SER A 588 -10.06 -8.34 -20.30
N GLY A 589 -10.93 -7.62 -19.60
CA GLY A 589 -12.22 -7.18 -20.13
C GLY A 589 -12.80 -5.97 -19.38
N LEU A 590 -13.60 -5.19 -20.10
CA LEU A 590 -14.38 -4.09 -19.56
C LEU A 590 -15.84 -4.52 -19.39
N TYR A 591 -16.42 -4.18 -18.24
CA TYR A 591 -17.83 -4.38 -17.92
C TYR A 591 -18.48 -3.05 -17.54
N TYR A 592 -19.70 -2.80 -17.97
CA TYR A 592 -20.43 -1.56 -17.71
C TYR A 592 -21.94 -1.80 -17.78
N TYR A 593 -22.73 -0.95 -17.13
CA TYR A 593 -24.18 -1.06 -17.17
C TYR A 593 -24.74 -0.45 -18.46
N LYS A 594 -25.61 -1.20 -19.14
CA LYS A 594 -26.42 -0.72 -20.26
C LYS A 594 -27.86 -1.19 -20.06
N ASN A 595 -28.81 -0.25 -20.01
CA ASN A 595 -30.22 -0.55 -19.71
C ASN A 595 -30.37 -1.42 -18.45
N ASP A 596 -29.70 -1.03 -17.36
CA ASP A 596 -29.62 -1.74 -16.08
C ASP A 596 -29.04 -3.15 -16.08
N LYS A 597 -28.50 -3.62 -17.21
CA LYS A 597 -27.83 -4.91 -17.31
C LYS A 597 -26.33 -4.72 -17.40
N LEU A 598 -25.58 -5.55 -16.67
CA LEU A 598 -24.13 -5.58 -16.75
C LEU A 598 -23.71 -6.24 -18.06
N GLU A 599 -23.17 -5.45 -18.99
CA GLU A 599 -22.62 -5.90 -20.26
C GLU A 599 -21.10 -5.87 -20.23
N GLY A 600 -20.47 -6.78 -20.97
CA GLY A 600 -19.02 -6.93 -20.98
C GLY A 600 -18.62 -8.34 -21.40
N ARG A 601 -17.33 -8.51 -21.69
CA ARG A 601 -16.71 -9.81 -21.99
C ARG A 601 -15.22 -9.75 -21.71
N LEU A 602 -14.64 -10.90 -21.38
CA LEU A 602 -13.19 -11.08 -21.40
C LEU A 602 -12.69 -11.18 -22.84
N ASN A 603 -11.49 -10.67 -23.07
CA ASN A 603 -10.74 -10.88 -24.30
C ASN A 603 -9.41 -11.54 -23.91
N ILE A 604 -9.03 -12.58 -24.67
CA ILE A 604 -7.73 -13.22 -24.51
C ILE A 604 -6.70 -12.38 -25.24
N HIS A 605 -5.65 -11.96 -24.54
CA HIS A 605 -4.50 -11.26 -25.11
C HIS A 605 -3.42 -12.28 -25.45
N ASN A 606 -3.78 -13.26 -26.29
CA ASN A 606 -2.83 -14.19 -26.85
C ASN A 606 -1.97 -13.43 -27.84
N GLN A 607 -0.63 -13.58 -27.77
CA GLN A 607 0.28 -13.37 -28.90
C GLN A 607 -0.33 -12.52 -30.02
N ILE A 608 -0.24 -11.19 -29.84
CA ILE A 608 -0.91 -10.15 -30.62
C ILE A 608 -1.49 -10.67 -31.95
N SER A 609 -2.81 -10.81 -32.01
CA SER A 609 -3.46 -11.07 -33.28
C SER A 609 -3.42 -9.80 -34.13
N PHE A 610 -3.19 -9.97 -35.43
CA PHE A 610 -3.14 -8.86 -36.41
C PHE A 610 -4.37 -7.93 -36.35
N LYS A 611 -5.52 -8.51 -35.96
CA LYS A 611 -6.80 -7.82 -35.79
C LYS A 611 -6.79 -6.88 -34.58
N GLU A 612 -6.06 -7.20 -33.51
CA GLU A 612 -5.91 -6.34 -32.34
C GLU A 612 -4.93 -5.18 -32.57
N ILE A 613 -3.86 -5.37 -33.35
CA ILE A 613 -3.03 -4.25 -33.81
C ILE A 613 -3.88 -3.28 -34.62
N SER A 614 -4.70 -3.83 -35.53
CA SER A 614 -5.62 -3.06 -36.34
C SER A 614 -6.74 -2.37 -35.57
N THR A 615 -6.97 -2.64 -34.28
CA THR A 615 -8.00 -1.94 -33.47
C THR A 615 -7.40 -1.09 -32.36
N SER A 616 -6.22 -1.44 -31.86
CA SER A 616 -5.47 -0.64 -30.86
C SER A 616 -4.94 0.67 -31.47
N LEU A 617 -4.67 0.64 -32.78
CA LEU A 617 -4.25 1.80 -33.55
C LEU A 617 -5.44 2.66 -34.04
N VAL A 618 -6.67 2.13 -34.09
CA VAL A 618 -7.84 2.78 -34.74
C VAL A 618 -8.32 4.06 -34.07
N GLY A 619 -7.88 4.34 -32.85
CA GLY A 619 -8.15 5.65 -32.23
C GLY A 619 -7.56 6.83 -33.03
N PHE A 620 -6.56 6.60 -33.90
CA PHE A 620 -5.82 7.67 -34.58
C PHE A 620 -5.45 7.40 -36.05
N LEU A 621 -5.76 6.24 -36.64
CA LEU A 621 -5.33 5.89 -38.01
C LEU A 621 -6.47 5.92 -39.05
N GLU A 622 -6.20 6.38 -40.26
CA GLU A 622 -7.07 6.21 -41.44
C GLU A 622 -6.70 4.90 -42.17
N GLU A 623 -7.70 4.06 -42.49
CA GLU A 623 -7.54 2.82 -43.26
C GLU A 623 -7.39 3.13 -44.77
N ILE A 624 -6.35 2.62 -45.42
CA ILE A 624 -6.10 2.81 -46.85
C ILE A 624 -6.27 1.49 -47.58
N LYS A 625 -7.20 1.45 -48.55
CA LYS A 625 -7.35 0.30 -49.44
C LYS A 625 -6.27 0.33 -50.52
N THR A 626 -5.43 -0.70 -50.57
CA THR A 626 -4.51 -0.95 -51.69
C THR A 626 -5.04 -2.04 -52.62
N SER A 627 -4.44 -2.17 -53.81
CA SER A 627 -4.89 -3.07 -54.89
C SER A 627 -4.49 -4.54 -54.73
N LYS A 628 -3.58 -4.84 -53.78
CA LYS A 628 -3.21 -6.20 -53.33
C LYS A 628 -3.80 -6.38 -51.92
N ASP A 629 -4.01 -7.60 -51.43
CA ASP A 629 -4.62 -7.93 -50.12
C ASP A 629 -3.84 -7.44 -48.86
N ASN A 630 -3.10 -6.34 -48.98
CA ASN A 630 -2.29 -5.70 -47.96
C ASN A 630 -3.07 -4.56 -47.29
N LEU A 631 -2.95 -4.46 -45.97
CA LEU A 631 -3.50 -3.36 -45.18
C LEU A 631 -2.42 -2.31 -44.93
N ILE A 632 -2.73 -1.03 -45.19
CA ILE A 632 -1.86 0.09 -44.86
C ILE A 632 -2.62 1.05 -43.95
N TYR A 633 -1.98 1.41 -42.83
CA TYR A 633 -2.48 2.42 -41.91
C TYR A 633 -1.49 3.56 -41.77
N PHE A 634 -2.00 4.79 -41.71
CA PHE A 634 -1.20 5.98 -41.54
C PHE A 634 -1.51 6.70 -40.22
N ASP A 635 -0.48 6.88 -39.40
CA ASP A 635 -0.52 7.69 -38.19
C ASP A 635 -0.22 9.13 -38.55
N LYS A 636 -1.29 9.89 -38.75
CA LYS A 636 -1.20 11.30 -39.10
C LYS A 636 -0.57 12.15 -38.00
N LYS A 637 -0.67 11.74 -36.74
CA LYS A 637 -0.14 12.50 -35.60
C LYS A 637 1.37 12.33 -35.48
N ASN A 638 1.88 11.12 -35.77
CA ASN A 638 3.29 10.79 -35.60
C ASN A 638 4.06 10.59 -36.92
N TYR A 639 3.39 10.71 -38.08
CA TYR A 639 3.94 10.51 -39.42
C TYR A 639 4.54 9.11 -39.62
N ILE A 640 3.83 8.08 -39.13
CA ILE A 640 4.25 6.68 -39.22
C ILE A 640 3.31 5.93 -40.16
N ILE A 641 3.87 5.12 -41.07
CA ILE A 641 3.14 4.20 -41.92
C ILE A 641 3.34 2.78 -41.39
N TYR A 642 2.23 2.08 -41.19
CA TYR A 642 2.21 0.67 -40.84
C TYR A 642 1.66 -0.10 -42.02
N GLN A 643 2.43 -1.07 -42.51
CA GLN A 643 1.98 -1.96 -43.57
C GLN A 643 2.02 -3.41 -43.11
N PHE A 644 0.98 -4.13 -43.51
CA PHE A 644 0.56 -5.38 -42.93
C PHE A 644 0.26 -6.38 -44.04
N PHE A 645 0.96 -7.52 -44.05
CA PHE A 645 0.67 -8.63 -44.98
C PHE A 645 1.01 -10.01 -44.39
N ILE A 646 0.39 -11.05 -44.96
CA ILE A 646 0.54 -12.47 -44.60
C ILE A 646 1.11 -13.20 -45.81
N THR A 647 2.13 -14.04 -45.61
CA THR A 647 2.71 -14.88 -46.68
C THR A 647 3.16 -16.22 -46.12
N ASP A 648 3.07 -17.27 -46.92
CA ASP A 648 3.54 -18.62 -46.62
C ASP A 648 5.04 -18.84 -46.94
N ASP A 649 5.69 -17.85 -47.57
CA ASP A 649 7.06 -17.96 -48.07
C ASP A 649 7.96 -16.79 -47.62
N LEU A 650 9.08 -17.13 -46.97
CA LEU A 650 10.06 -16.19 -46.45
C LEU A 650 10.84 -15.45 -47.56
N GLU A 651 11.08 -16.09 -48.72
CA GLU A 651 11.76 -15.43 -49.85
C GLU A 651 10.89 -14.34 -50.47
N ASN A 652 9.57 -14.54 -50.47
CA ASN A 652 8.62 -13.52 -50.91
C ASN A 652 8.63 -12.29 -50.00
N ILE A 653 8.92 -12.41 -48.70
CA ILE A 653 9.04 -11.28 -47.76
C ILE A 653 10.15 -10.32 -48.20
N LEU A 654 11.31 -10.88 -48.60
CA LEU A 654 12.43 -10.09 -49.09
C LEU A 654 12.04 -9.35 -50.37
N ASN A 655 11.37 -10.01 -51.30
CA ASN A 655 10.91 -9.39 -52.55
C ASN A 655 9.80 -8.33 -52.36
N LEU A 656 8.86 -8.55 -51.43
CA LEU A 656 7.79 -7.61 -51.05
C LEU A 656 8.35 -6.31 -50.48
N LYS A 657 9.38 -6.41 -49.63
CA LYS A 657 10.11 -5.25 -49.09
C LYS A 657 10.59 -4.31 -50.21
N TYR A 658 11.07 -4.85 -51.33
CA TYR A 658 11.56 -4.08 -52.47
C TYR A 658 10.46 -3.48 -53.36
N GLU A 659 9.26 -4.07 -53.42
CA GLU A 659 8.13 -3.50 -54.18
C GLU A 659 7.52 -2.29 -53.44
N ILE A 660 7.44 -2.34 -52.11
CA ILE A 660 6.86 -1.27 -51.27
C ILE A 660 7.64 0.04 -51.38
N PHE A 661 8.98 -0.01 -51.46
CA PHE A 661 9.81 1.18 -51.62
C PHE A 661 9.78 1.78 -53.04
N LYS A 662 9.00 1.20 -53.96
CA LYS A 662 8.88 1.66 -55.35
C LYS A 662 7.52 2.28 -55.70
N GLU A 663 6.53 2.20 -54.82
CA GLU A 663 5.17 2.70 -55.12
C GLU A 663 4.93 4.08 -54.46
N ASP A 664 4.59 5.08 -55.27
CA ASP A 664 4.16 6.40 -54.78
C ASP A 664 2.76 6.30 -54.15
N VAL A 665 2.65 6.55 -52.85
CA VAL A 665 1.36 6.57 -52.15
C VAL A 665 0.84 8.01 -52.11
N LYS A 666 -0.30 8.26 -52.77
CA LYS A 666 -1.00 9.55 -52.77
C LYS A 666 -2.06 9.60 -51.69
N PHE A 667 -1.94 10.56 -50.78
CA PHE A 667 -2.96 10.94 -49.81
C PHE A 667 -3.69 12.19 -50.28
N ASN A 668 -4.94 12.42 -49.80
CA ASN A 668 -5.72 13.64 -50.01
C ASN A 668 -4.84 14.91 -50.05
N ASP A 669 -4.51 15.37 -51.27
CA ASP A 669 -3.63 16.49 -51.64
C ASP A 669 -2.15 16.48 -51.15
N PHE A 670 -1.65 15.36 -50.61
CA PHE A 670 -0.25 15.14 -50.26
C PHE A 670 0.33 13.93 -51.02
N SER A 671 1.39 14.13 -51.80
CA SER A 671 2.19 13.05 -52.41
C SER A 671 3.37 12.71 -51.51
N LEU A 672 3.52 11.43 -51.16
CA LEU A 672 4.66 10.96 -50.38
C LEU A 672 5.61 10.19 -51.31
N ASP A 673 6.76 10.79 -51.62
CA ASP A 673 7.78 10.22 -52.50
C ASP A 673 8.66 9.26 -51.69
N ILE A 674 8.49 7.96 -51.93
CA ILE A 674 9.18 6.87 -51.20
C ILE A 674 10.56 6.59 -51.84
N GLY A 675 10.89 7.24 -52.96
CA GLY A 675 12.06 6.98 -53.80
C GLY A 675 13.44 7.34 -53.22
N CYS A 676 13.56 7.64 -51.93
CA CYS A 676 14.83 8.07 -51.30
C CYS A 676 15.44 7.07 -50.30
N ILE A 677 14.90 5.85 -50.14
CA ILE A 677 15.51 4.82 -49.28
C ILE A 677 16.54 4.04 -50.12
N ASN A 678 17.75 4.60 -50.20
CA ASN A 678 18.89 3.95 -50.82
C ASN A 678 19.67 3.18 -49.74
N GLU A 679 19.74 1.86 -49.91
CA GLU A 679 20.50 0.85 -49.15
C GLU A 679 19.79 0.12 -47.99
N ILE A 680 19.96 -1.21 -48.03
CA ILE A 680 19.47 -2.21 -47.08
C ILE A 680 20.69 -2.99 -46.58
N SER A 681 20.81 -3.17 -45.27
CA SER A 681 21.69 -4.18 -44.67
C SER A 681 20.98 -4.88 -43.50
N HIS A 682 21.29 -6.16 -43.34
CA HIS A 682 20.76 -7.10 -42.33
C HIS A 682 21.61 -7.10 -41.06
N VAL A 683 20.95 -7.48 -39.95
CA VAL A 683 21.44 -7.99 -38.65
C VAL A 683 22.55 -7.18 -37.96
N VAL A 684 22.20 -6.72 -36.76
CA VAL A 684 23.00 -5.98 -35.77
C VAL A 684 24.45 -6.50 -35.67
N ASP A 685 25.42 -5.60 -35.83
CA ASP A 685 26.86 -5.80 -35.63
C ASP A 685 27.38 -4.67 -34.70
N GLU A 686 27.99 -5.12 -33.59
CA GLU A 686 28.15 -4.45 -32.29
C GLU A 686 29.31 -3.44 -32.20
N GLU A 687 30.15 -3.27 -33.22
CA GLU A 687 31.28 -2.31 -33.15
C GLU A 687 30.87 -0.87 -33.52
N PHE A 688 29.62 -0.64 -33.92
CA PHE A 688 29.16 0.60 -34.57
C PHE A 688 28.24 1.55 -33.76
N ASP A 689 27.39 1.24 -32.78
CA ASP A 689 27.39 0.32 -31.63
C ASP A 689 28.60 0.33 -30.69
N GLN A 690 29.78 0.78 -31.12
CA GLN A 690 30.81 1.26 -30.18
C GLN A 690 31.48 2.57 -30.59
N LYS A 691 31.46 2.94 -31.88
CA LYS A 691 32.20 4.12 -32.34
C LYS A 691 31.39 5.41 -32.46
N ASN A 692 30.07 5.32 -32.68
CA ASN A 692 29.21 6.49 -32.90
C ASN A 692 27.87 6.42 -32.15
N ASP A 693 27.77 5.44 -31.25
CA ASP A 693 26.61 5.07 -30.44
C ASP A 693 25.29 5.14 -31.22
N ILE A 694 25.14 4.19 -32.17
CA ILE A 694 23.99 3.87 -33.04
C ILE A 694 24.20 4.27 -34.53
N HIS A 695 23.55 3.54 -35.47
CA HIS A 695 22.63 4.07 -36.52
C HIS A 695 22.66 3.42 -37.91
N HIS A 696 21.55 2.79 -38.33
CA HIS A 696 21.15 2.76 -39.74
C HIS A 696 19.66 3.08 -39.97
N THR A 697 19.37 3.63 -41.15
CA THR A 697 18.12 4.22 -41.67
C THR A 697 16.92 3.30 -41.50
N SER A 698 16.06 3.61 -40.53
CA SER A 698 15.25 2.61 -39.85
C SER A 698 13.83 2.51 -40.40
N GLY A 699 13.60 1.53 -41.28
CA GLY A 699 12.31 0.84 -41.38
C GLY A 699 12.40 -0.47 -40.59
N TYR A 700 11.44 -0.76 -39.73
CA TYR A 700 11.43 -1.98 -38.94
C TYR A 700 10.54 -3.02 -39.59
N ILE A 701 11.01 -4.27 -39.66
CA ILE A 701 10.21 -5.40 -40.13
C ILE A 701 10.06 -6.35 -38.96
N LEU A 702 8.85 -6.49 -38.47
CA LEU A 702 8.48 -7.51 -37.49
C LEU A 702 7.94 -8.71 -38.25
N ILE A 703 8.53 -9.88 -38.03
CA ILE A 703 8.10 -11.13 -38.65
C ILE A 703 7.69 -12.08 -37.53
N SER A 704 6.48 -12.59 -37.58
CA SER A 704 5.98 -13.66 -36.71
C SER A 704 5.58 -14.85 -37.56
N TYR A 705 5.80 -16.07 -37.08
CA TYR A 705 5.43 -17.29 -37.80
C TYR A 705 4.41 -18.10 -37.00
N LYS A 706 3.24 -18.38 -37.62
CA LYS A 706 2.15 -19.12 -36.99
C LYS A 706 1.28 -19.81 -38.05
N ASN A 707 0.87 -21.05 -37.80
CA ASN A 707 0.03 -21.84 -38.71
C ASN A 707 0.56 -21.86 -40.15
N ASP A 708 1.83 -22.19 -40.34
CA ASP A 708 2.51 -22.26 -41.63
C ASP A 708 2.54 -20.96 -42.45
N ASN A 709 2.27 -19.82 -41.81
CA ASN A 709 2.30 -18.50 -42.41
C ASN A 709 3.20 -17.53 -41.63
N PHE A 710 3.90 -16.67 -42.35
CA PHE A 710 4.60 -15.49 -41.87
C PHE A 710 3.66 -14.28 -41.87
N TYR A 711 3.65 -13.58 -40.74
CA TYR A 711 2.94 -12.32 -40.53
C TYR A 711 3.98 -11.23 -40.44
N VAL A 712 3.91 -10.27 -41.37
CA VAL A 712 4.94 -9.25 -41.53
C VAL A 712 4.33 -7.88 -41.27
N ILE A 713 4.97 -7.11 -40.39
CA ILE A 713 4.65 -5.71 -40.12
C ILE A 713 5.85 -4.87 -40.53
N VAL A 714 5.66 -4.00 -41.50
CA VAL A 714 6.67 -3.04 -41.93
C VAL A 714 6.28 -1.68 -41.36
N ILE A 715 7.18 -1.09 -40.57
CA ILE A 715 7.01 0.21 -39.92
C ILE A 715 8.00 1.17 -40.56
N THR A 716 7.49 2.19 -41.23
CA THR A 716 8.31 3.23 -41.87
C THR A 716 7.83 4.61 -41.45
N THR A 717 8.76 5.56 -41.31
CA THR A 717 8.44 6.97 -41.00
C THR A 717 8.46 7.78 -42.29
N SER A 718 7.49 8.67 -42.48
CA SER A 718 7.21 9.24 -43.81
C SER A 718 7.71 10.67 -44.03
N GLN A 719 8.33 11.32 -43.04
CA GLN A 719 8.95 12.65 -43.18
C GLN A 719 10.11 12.81 -42.20
N PHE A 720 11.27 13.34 -42.63
CA PHE A 720 12.12 14.11 -41.71
C PHE A 720 12.95 15.18 -42.41
N GLU A 721 12.93 16.38 -41.83
CA GLU A 721 14.13 17.21 -41.71
C GLU A 721 14.17 17.94 -40.34
N VAL A 722 15.34 17.81 -39.69
CA VAL A 722 16.02 18.66 -38.67
C VAL A 722 15.78 18.49 -37.13
N ASN A 723 16.92 18.16 -36.48
CA ASN A 723 17.49 18.34 -35.13
C ASN A 723 16.86 17.84 -33.82
N ASN A 724 17.67 16.99 -33.14
CA ASN A 724 17.79 16.66 -31.71
C ASN A 724 16.56 16.89 -30.82
N ASN A 725 15.73 15.84 -30.67
CA ASN A 725 15.18 15.32 -29.39
C ASN A 725 13.87 14.51 -29.56
N LEU A 726 13.35 14.32 -30.79
CA LEU A 726 12.12 13.55 -31.01
C LEU A 726 12.36 12.03 -31.13
N ARG A 727 13.50 11.61 -31.70
CA ARG A 727 13.84 10.18 -31.95
C ARG A 727 13.87 9.31 -30.68
N GLY A 728 14.46 9.81 -29.60
CA GLY A 728 14.55 9.06 -28.33
C GLY A 728 13.21 8.90 -27.60
N LYS A 729 12.30 9.87 -27.71
CA LYS A 729 10.96 9.80 -27.12
C LYS A 729 10.03 8.85 -27.89
N LEU A 730 10.11 8.83 -29.22
CA LEU A 730 9.35 7.92 -30.09
C LEU A 730 9.75 6.44 -29.88
N PHE A 731 11.06 6.16 -29.78
CA PHE A 731 11.55 4.82 -29.47
C PHE A 731 11.07 4.34 -28.09
N LYS A 732 11.16 5.20 -27.06
CA LYS A 732 10.83 4.85 -25.67
C LYS A 732 9.32 4.70 -25.42
N ASN A 733 8.47 5.44 -26.13
CA ASN A 733 7.03 5.48 -25.86
C ASN A 733 6.17 4.62 -26.81
N HIS A 734 6.65 4.25 -28.00
CA HIS A 734 5.86 3.48 -28.97
C HIS A 734 6.49 2.16 -29.35
N VAL A 735 7.76 2.17 -29.78
CA VAL A 735 8.46 0.94 -30.20
C VAL A 735 8.77 0.07 -28.99
N LYS A 736 9.26 0.62 -27.88
CA LYS A 736 9.48 -0.12 -26.63
C LYS A 736 8.17 -0.63 -26.01
N PHE A 737 7.07 0.10 -26.16
CA PHE A 737 5.74 -0.35 -25.74
C PHE A 737 5.26 -1.54 -26.58
N LEU A 738 5.46 -1.50 -27.91
CA LEU A 738 5.22 -2.64 -28.80
C LEU A 738 6.11 -3.84 -28.44
N PHE A 739 7.42 -3.63 -28.23
CA PHE A 739 8.38 -4.68 -27.84
C PHE A 739 8.07 -5.30 -26.47
N ASN A 740 7.71 -4.51 -25.47
CA ASN A 740 7.36 -5.02 -24.14
C ASN A 740 6.03 -5.79 -24.13
N ASN A 741 5.12 -5.50 -25.08
CA ASN A 741 3.85 -6.20 -25.24
C ASN A 741 3.87 -7.32 -26.30
N LEU A 742 4.97 -7.44 -27.08
CA LEU A 742 5.24 -8.53 -28.02
C LEU A 742 6.08 -9.61 -27.32
N LYS A 743 5.44 -10.58 -26.65
CA LYS A 743 6.12 -11.84 -26.29
C LYS A 743 6.33 -12.68 -27.56
N ILE A 744 7.49 -12.53 -28.20
CA ILE A 744 7.94 -13.44 -29.27
C ILE A 744 8.28 -14.78 -28.62
N SER A 745 7.59 -15.85 -29.01
CA SER A 745 7.85 -17.22 -28.56
C SER A 745 9.27 -17.62 -28.91
N THR A 746 10.10 -17.89 -27.89
CA THR A 746 11.42 -18.53 -28.02
C THR A 746 11.27 -20.01 -28.41
N LYS A 747 10.96 -20.28 -29.68
CA LYS A 747 11.36 -21.55 -30.31
C LYS A 747 12.47 -21.22 -31.29
N PHE A 748 13.70 -21.28 -30.77
CA PHE A 748 14.93 -21.19 -31.55
C PHE A 748 14.95 -22.28 -32.63
N ILE A 749 15.18 -21.88 -33.88
CA ILE A 749 15.94 -22.68 -34.86
C ILE A 749 17.04 -21.74 -35.37
N PRO A 750 18.31 -21.92 -34.98
CA PRO A 750 19.40 -21.18 -35.60
C PRO A 750 19.66 -21.78 -36.98
N ILE A 751 19.45 -21.00 -38.05
CA ILE A 751 19.91 -21.35 -39.39
C ILE A 751 21.15 -20.51 -39.68
N THR A 752 22.32 -21.16 -39.71
CA THR A 752 23.58 -20.57 -40.16
C THR A 752 23.73 -20.83 -41.66
N PHE A 753 23.90 -19.78 -42.46
CA PHE A 753 24.29 -19.89 -43.87
C PHE A 753 25.77 -19.53 -44.04
N ASN A 754 26.51 -20.42 -44.70
CA ASN A 754 27.88 -20.18 -45.16
C ASN A 754 27.81 -19.57 -46.57
N ILE A 755 28.20 -18.31 -46.74
CA ILE A 755 28.32 -17.67 -48.05
C ILE A 755 29.81 -17.63 -48.41
N THR A 756 30.28 -18.59 -49.18
CA THR A 756 31.41 -18.37 -50.08
C THR A 756 30.86 -18.04 -51.45
N ASN A 757 30.76 -16.74 -51.74
CA ASN A 757 30.66 -16.22 -53.10
C ASN A 757 31.88 -16.67 -53.91
N LYS A 758 31.69 -16.94 -55.20
CA LYS A 758 32.49 -16.29 -56.24
C LYS A 758 31.87 -16.48 -57.61
N PHE A 759 31.72 -15.36 -58.32
CA PHE A 759 31.95 -15.34 -59.76
C PHE A 759 33.41 -15.77 -60.00
N ASP A 760 33.60 -17.08 -60.18
CA ASP A 760 33.90 -17.75 -61.45
C ASP A 760 33.51 -19.23 -61.30
#